data_AF-A0A2H0TXT1-F1
#
_entry.id   AF-A0A2H0TXT1-F1
#
_cell.length_a   1.000
_cell.length_b   1.000
_cell.length_c   1.000
_cell.angle_alpha   90.00
_cell.angle_beta   90.00
_cell.angle_gamma   90.00
#
_symmetry.space_group_name_H-M   'P 1'
#
loop_
_entity.id
_entity.type
_entity.pdbx_description
1 polymer ?
#
loop_
_entity_poly.entity_id
_entity_poly.type
_entity_poly.pdbx_seq_one_letter_code
_entity_poly.pdbx_strand_id
1 'polypeptide(L)'
;NAGSVGCQAYSTNQVNGKWQVDNQISLADQSDGKQQVLYFNNKIDNYTCPAGVVGCSLFIYPSTNQSAYLKKAPDYLDCYDTNTSTIEINWPQTKADLTKLSEAVPDAQKCSNFAQVCIPEEVGCDEYTPKDGGTVLTGVVGNNSCPAECVGYETFKQDKTDFEPEKFPLYFVPTGSNVQSCAPQYAGCDEFTNLGANGGEQLEYYSSLKYCQSPDSDNAKTYYSWEGSDTQGYVLKKHSLLQIDSVAHDYLVGLSLVDPVATTDLSLIGSPAYVADDKTTLENNFISCNPTNYDILVHNTFRPEAADADCRALYDDTGNVYYRLLSQTVTVSAQCQPLRKTEANFNNDSSLTDSSACTAKGGKWDGSNPGGSCLRCTNGGTYEAVGDYCKYWTIPSEAESCPAVVNGCRLYIGNTGNNIQNIYTTSFEPNDGSADALKVAKLNWGNIAIENDTNVTVEPEATKVGSYSLKVHSGSTQLHINDKLKSGSWYELSFWARGDNSQVLVYFGDTPTASSELGRLGNFTVDPLTGNNVPAIIGFDWKEYKLGPVLYNGATSTNIISFSGTSGASYFIDNVNLFSMGDNPSDYVPIIKDSWKTTEGYDVSQACDSTPLDPYPGEYLGCKSYVPRSGGEINLIGFQNLCRAEAVGCVGLVDTNNVRPEAFNSSDFISLGVAPPNDTRQKFTVYNALCVLGQPPGHSSLKSTCDVDLNSDGINDYSCDLEKGAKSCYISTAVQVQGKLQLYSGDASVTDKLYVSASSVSIPYVDTNNANLVYLTYRDEFKCNQNYLGCTEVGVQNQVLPDKTKASSYEFGQKFVLNDINNYSETLCTQDQLSCQQFSGNNTVSFFKDPAQSGAICTYRDATQVNAIFASGWFFDGVGRCNDTTKNFCKKDADCAEGVTCDGINLQACYPDYLSASNQYGLWSNASAGYTGLVGSCDNKYNLCTELVDPTDNRSYNVIANDDLFVNRDACDGKASKVDGCVLFDQTENPNKFFDSVATYAKSKGADYTPVSITTVSSTDGDANLLLKVNRDRQCGE
;
A
#
# COMPACT_ATOMS: atom_id res chain seq x y z
N ASN A 1 -22.99 -22.74 43.25
CA ASN A 1 -22.14 -22.69 42.04
C ASN A 1 -22.93 -22.43 40.75
N ALA A 2 -23.78 -21.39 40.69
CA ALA A 2 -24.40 -21.00 39.41
C ALA A 2 -23.40 -20.35 38.44
N GLY A 3 -22.34 -19.71 38.96
CA GLY A 3 -21.28 -19.06 38.18
C GLY A 3 -20.28 -20.01 37.50
N SER A 4 -20.40 -21.33 37.70
CA SER A 4 -19.54 -22.32 37.03
C SER A 4 -20.23 -23.04 35.87
N VAL A 5 -21.51 -22.73 35.60
CA VAL A 5 -22.30 -23.39 34.56
C VAL A 5 -21.71 -23.07 33.18
N GLY A 6 -21.47 -24.10 32.38
CA GLY A 6 -20.85 -24.00 31.07
C GLY A 6 -19.36 -23.68 31.08
N CYS A 7 -18.66 -23.94 32.19
CA CYS A 7 -17.21 -23.73 32.24
C CYS A 7 -16.48 -24.61 31.22
N GLN A 8 -15.74 -23.97 30.32
CA GLN A 8 -14.93 -24.60 29.26
C GLN A 8 -13.57 -23.92 29.16
N ALA A 9 -12.59 -24.63 28.58
CA ALA A 9 -11.28 -24.09 28.25
C ALA A 9 -11.29 -23.45 26.86
N TYR A 10 -10.74 -22.25 26.76
CA TYR A 10 -10.63 -21.42 25.57
C TYR A 10 -9.16 -21.16 25.29
N SER A 11 -8.60 -21.84 24.30
CA SER A 11 -7.22 -21.65 23.87
C SER A 11 -7.06 -20.30 23.17
N THR A 12 -6.10 -19.50 23.61
CA THR A 12 -5.75 -18.18 23.06
C THR A 12 -4.43 -18.19 22.30
N ASN A 13 -3.72 -19.32 22.32
CA ASN A 13 -2.40 -19.47 21.73
C ASN A 13 -2.33 -20.68 20.78
N GLN A 14 -1.55 -20.55 19.70
CA GLN A 14 -1.29 -21.64 18.77
C GLN A 14 0.21 -21.94 18.70
N VAL A 15 0.54 -23.22 18.53
CA VAL A 15 1.91 -23.67 18.23
C VAL A 15 1.86 -24.52 16.98
N ASN A 16 2.62 -24.13 15.95
CA ASN A 16 2.60 -24.77 14.63
C ASN A 16 1.18 -24.86 14.03
N GLY A 17 0.38 -23.81 14.21
CA GLY A 17 -1.00 -23.72 13.71
C GLY A 17 -2.02 -24.60 14.46
N LYS A 18 -1.66 -25.17 15.61
CA LYS A 18 -2.57 -25.95 16.46
C LYS A 18 -2.82 -25.23 17.77
N TRP A 19 -4.08 -25.16 18.18
CA TRP A 19 -4.49 -24.66 19.49
C TRP A 19 -3.84 -25.47 20.62
N GLN A 20 -3.41 -24.78 21.66
CA GLN A 20 -2.85 -25.41 22.85
C GLN A 20 -3.94 -25.96 23.76
N VAL A 21 -3.69 -27.16 24.30
CA VAL A 21 -4.58 -27.81 25.27
C VAL A 21 -4.32 -27.31 26.69
N ASP A 22 -5.38 -27.25 27.49
CA ASP A 22 -5.40 -26.71 28.85
C ASP A 22 -4.43 -27.38 29.85
N ASN A 23 -3.98 -28.61 29.56
CA ASN A 23 -3.04 -29.35 30.39
C ASN A 23 -1.59 -29.38 29.86
N GLN A 24 -1.30 -28.63 28.79
CA GLN A 24 0.04 -28.46 28.23
C GLN A 24 0.44 -26.97 28.18
N ILE A 25 0.04 -26.23 29.21
CA ILE A 25 0.35 -24.80 29.38
C ILE A 25 1.61 -24.59 30.22
N SER A 26 2.23 -23.43 30.04
CA SER A 26 3.40 -22.95 30.79
C SER A 26 2.93 -21.96 31.86
N LEU A 27 2.97 -22.38 33.12
CA LEU A 27 2.63 -21.49 34.24
C LEU A 27 3.59 -20.28 34.34
N ALA A 28 4.81 -20.41 33.84
CA ALA A 28 5.78 -19.31 33.77
C ALA A 28 5.31 -18.22 32.79
N ASP A 29 4.92 -18.61 31.57
CA ASP A 29 4.41 -17.67 30.57
C ASP A 29 3.09 -17.01 31.05
N GLN A 30 2.24 -17.79 31.70
CA GLN A 30 1.00 -17.31 32.31
C GLN A 30 1.25 -16.30 33.46
N SER A 31 2.32 -16.47 34.23
CA SER A 31 2.73 -15.51 35.27
C SER A 31 3.31 -14.21 34.68
N ASP A 32 3.75 -14.25 33.43
CA ASP A 32 4.32 -13.11 32.70
C ASP A 32 3.27 -12.36 31.87
N GLY A 33 2.03 -12.87 31.87
CA GLY A 33 0.89 -12.27 31.18
C GLY A 33 0.54 -12.90 29.83
N LYS A 34 1.31 -13.90 29.38
CA LYS A 34 1.01 -14.67 28.17
C LYS A 34 0.01 -15.77 28.48
N GLN A 35 -1.28 -15.43 28.37
CA GLN A 35 -2.36 -16.38 28.57
C GLN A 35 -2.45 -17.34 27.38
N GLN A 36 -2.22 -18.63 27.62
CA GLN A 36 -2.32 -19.67 26.60
C GLN A 36 -3.72 -20.29 26.53
N VAL A 37 -4.39 -20.36 27.68
CA VAL A 37 -5.75 -20.88 27.84
C VAL A 37 -6.48 -20.05 28.89
N LEU A 38 -7.71 -19.67 28.60
CA LEU A 38 -8.63 -19.01 29.53
C LEU A 38 -9.80 -19.95 29.85
N TYR A 39 -10.35 -19.83 31.05
CA TYR A 39 -11.49 -20.63 31.48
C TYR A 39 -12.70 -19.72 31.63
N PHE A 40 -13.67 -19.90 30.74
CA PHE A 40 -14.89 -19.11 30.74
C PHE A 40 -16.12 -19.98 30.98
N ASN A 41 -17.05 -19.47 31.79
CA ASN A 41 -18.40 -20.01 31.92
C ASN A 41 -19.30 -19.58 30.76
N ASN A 42 -20.56 -20.03 30.75
CA ASN A 42 -21.51 -19.73 29.67
C ASN A 42 -21.84 -18.24 29.49
N LYS A 43 -21.56 -17.37 30.47
CA LYS A 43 -21.84 -15.94 30.34
C LYS A 43 -20.96 -15.26 29.28
N ILE A 44 -19.83 -15.85 28.91
CA ILE A 44 -18.99 -15.36 27.82
C ILE A 44 -19.74 -15.28 26.48
N ASP A 45 -20.84 -16.02 26.31
CA ASP A 45 -21.69 -15.96 25.12
C ASP A 45 -22.36 -14.59 24.93
N ASN A 46 -22.49 -13.80 26.00
CA ASN A 46 -22.97 -12.41 25.93
C ASN A 46 -21.89 -11.43 25.45
N TYR A 47 -20.64 -11.87 25.38
CA TYR A 47 -19.45 -11.06 25.13
C TYR A 47 -18.69 -11.60 23.91
N THR A 48 -19.30 -11.46 22.73
CA THR A 48 -18.76 -11.94 21.45
C THR A 48 -18.47 -10.78 20.50
N CYS A 49 -17.65 -11.03 19.48
CA CYS A 49 -17.30 -10.02 18.48
C CYS A 49 -17.26 -10.59 17.05
N PRO A 50 -17.41 -9.75 16.02
CA PRO A 50 -17.21 -10.17 14.63
C PRO A 50 -15.74 -10.51 14.32
N ALA A 51 -15.53 -11.47 13.41
CA ALA A 51 -14.18 -11.85 12.97
C ALA A 51 -13.36 -10.69 12.36
N GLY A 52 -14.01 -9.72 11.70
CA GLY A 52 -13.33 -8.58 11.06
C GLY A 52 -12.72 -7.54 12.02
N VAL A 53 -12.97 -7.67 13.33
CA VAL A 53 -12.44 -6.77 14.38
C VAL A 53 -11.56 -7.49 15.40
N VAL A 54 -11.10 -8.71 15.09
CA VAL A 54 -10.14 -9.45 15.90
C VAL A 54 -8.89 -8.63 16.15
N GLY A 55 -8.35 -8.75 17.37
CA GLY A 55 -7.18 -8.02 17.80
C GLY A 55 -7.48 -6.62 18.29
N CYS A 56 -8.75 -6.21 18.41
CA CYS A 56 -9.06 -4.85 18.83
C CYS A 56 -8.48 -4.55 20.22
N SER A 57 -7.47 -3.68 20.23
CA SER A 57 -6.63 -3.40 21.39
C SER A 57 -6.57 -1.92 21.69
N LEU A 58 -6.39 -1.61 22.98
CA LEU A 58 -6.23 -0.24 23.46
C LEU A 58 -4.75 0.15 23.48
N PHE A 59 -4.46 1.25 22.79
CA PHE A 59 -3.19 1.96 22.85
C PHE A 59 -3.43 3.41 23.30
N ILE A 60 -2.38 4.08 23.76
CA ILE A 60 -2.46 5.49 24.19
C ILE A 60 -1.38 6.33 23.51
N TYR A 61 -1.76 7.52 23.05
CA TYR A 61 -0.82 8.55 22.64
C TYR A 61 -0.14 9.15 23.87
N PRO A 62 1.19 9.01 24.04
CA PRO A 62 1.87 9.45 25.26
C PRO A 62 1.79 10.97 25.49
N SER A 63 1.75 11.76 24.41
CA SER A 63 1.76 13.23 24.48
C SER A 63 0.39 13.84 24.82
N THR A 64 -0.71 13.18 24.43
CA THR A 64 -2.08 13.71 24.59
C THR A 64 -2.93 12.89 25.55
N ASN A 65 -2.45 11.72 25.97
CA ASN A 65 -3.18 10.70 26.73
C ASN A 65 -4.50 10.26 26.06
N GLN A 66 -4.62 10.43 24.73
CA GLN A 66 -5.80 10.00 23.96
C GLN A 66 -5.73 8.50 23.63
N SER A 67 -6.87 7.82 23.67
CA SER A 67 -6.99 6.41 23.29
C SER A 67 -6.92 6.21 21.77
N ALA A 68 -6.17 5.20 21.36
CA ALA A 68 -6.11 4.68 20.00
C ALA A 68 -6.55 3.21 20.01
N TYR A 69 -7.66 2.89 19.36
CA TYR A 69 -8.16 1.51 19.23
C TYR A 69 -7.73 0.93 17.89
N LEU A 70 -6.80 -0.02 17.93
CA LEU A 70 -6.19 -0.64 16.76
C LEU A 70 -6.24 -2.15 16.85
N LYS A 71 -6.36 -2.82 15.70
CA LYS A 71 -6.24 -4.27 15.60
C LYS A 71 -4.77 -4.68 15.78
N LYS A 72 -4.42 -5.21 16.95
CA LYS A 72 -3.15 -5.86 17.27
C LYS A 72 -3.25 -7.36 16.96
N ALA A 73 -2.29 -7.88 16.21
CA ALA A 73 -2.20 -9.32 15.94
C ALA A 73 -2.06 -10.13 17.24
N PRO A 74 -2.67 -11.33 17.33
CA PRO A 74 -2.37 -12.28 18.39
C PRO A 74 -0.89 -12.62 18.46
N ASP A 75 -0.35 -12.79 19.67
CA ASP A 75 1.08 -13.01 19.91
C ASP A 75 1.64 -14.22 19.14
N TYR A 76 0.86 -15.30 18.96
CA TYR A 76 1.30 -16.50 18.22
C TYR A 76 1.53 -16.31 16.72
N LEU A 77 1.16 -15.16 16.16
CA LEU A 77 1.48 -14.80 14.78
C LEU A 77 2.86 -14.13 14.64
N ASP A 78 3.49 -13.76 15.75
CA ASP A 78 4.81 -13.13 15.83
C ASP A 78 4.95 -11.85 14.98
N CYS A 79 3.84 -11.19 14.63
CA CYS A 79 3.80 -10.05 13.70
C CYS A 79 4.59 -8.82 14.18
N TYR A 80 5.02 -8.79 15.44
CA TYR A 80 5.71 -7.68 16.08
C TYR A 80 7.00 -8.08 16.78
N ASP A 81 7.31 -9.38 16.85
CA ASP A 81 8.40 -9.89 17.68
C ASP A 81 9.65 -10.17 16.85
N THR A 82 10.66 -9.33 17.03
CA THR A 82 11.94 -9.46 16.34
C THR A 82 12.80 -10.59 16.90
N ASN A 83 12.42 -11.19 18.04
CA ASN A 83 13.11 -12.31 18.67
C ASN A 83 12.16 -13.21 19.47
N THR A 84 11.64 -14.24 18.81
CA THR A 84 10.72 -15.24 19.41
C THR A 84 11.34 -16.16 20.47
N SER A 85 12.64 -16.00 20.78
CA SER A 85 13.30 -16.75 21.85
C SER A 85 13.08 -16.16 23.25
N THR A 86 12.48 -14.97 23.35
CA THR A 86 12.17 -14.35 24.65
C THR A 86 10.67 -14.39 24.96
N ILE A 87 10.33 -14.26 26.24
CA ILE A 87 8.94 -14.21 26.68
C ILE A 87 8.30 -12.85 26.36
N GLU A 88 9.06 -11.76 26.28
CA GLU A 88 8.52 -10.44 25.93
C GLU A 88 8.48 -10.24 24.40
N ILE A 89 7.54 -9.44 23.90
CA ILE A 89 7.49 -9.05 22.48
C ILE A 89 8.59 -8.02 22.22
N ASN A 90 9.56 -8.34 21.36
CA ASN A 90 10.63 -7.43 20.98
C ASN A 90 10.21 -6.55 19.81
N TRP A 91 9.49 -5.47 20.12
CA TRP A 91 9.05 -4.48 19.14
C TRP A 91 10.23 -3.87 18.37
N PRO A 92 10.16 -3.79 17.03
CA PRO A 92 11.25 -3.23 16.23
C PRO A 92 11.44 -1.74 16.52
N GLN A 93 12.70 -1.33 16.67
CA GLN A 93 13.09 0.05 16.93
C GLN A 93 14.01 0.62 15.85
N THR A 94 14.55 -0.24 14.98
CA THR A 94 15.50 0.15 13.94
C THR A 94 15.20 -0.55 12.62
N LYS A 95 15.77 -0.05 11.52
CA LYS A 95 15.67 -0.71 10.21
C LYS A 95 16.21 -2.15 10.23
N ALA A 96 17.24 -2.42 11.03
CA ALA A 96 17.79 -3.77 11.17
C ALA A 96 16.79 -4.72 11.86
N ASP A 97 15.99 -4.22 12.79
CA ASP A 97 14.97 -5.01 13.46
C ASP A 97 13.81 -5.34 12.51
N LEU A 98 13.44 -4.43 11.61
CA LEU A 98 12.46 -4.73 10.55
C LEU A 98 12.92 -5.88 9.64
N THR A 99 14.21 -5.96 9.32
CA THR A 99 14.76 -7.11 8.59
C THR A 99 14.62 -8.40 9.39
N LYS A 100 15.03 -8.41 10.67
CA LYS A 100 14.87 -9.58 11.55
C LYS A 100 13.41 -10.03 11.67
N LEU A 101 12.50 -9.07 11.80
CA LEU A 101 11.07 -9.35 11.88
C LEU A 101 10.57 -10.03 10.60
N SER A 102 10.98 -9.53 9.43
CA SER A 102 10.59 -10.15 8.15
C SER A 102 11.09 -11.59 7.98
N GLU A 103 12.20 -11.95 8.64
CA GLU A 103 12.73 -13.32 8.67
C GLU A 103 12.04 -14.19 9.73
N ALA A 104 11.56 -13.59 10.82
CA ALA A 104 10.94 -14.28 11.95
C ALA A 104 9.47 -14.63 11.71
N VAL A 105 8.72 -13.81 10.96
CA VAL A 105 7.27 -13.99 10.75
C VAL A 105 6.99 -15.22 9.88
N PRO A 106 6.32 -16.27 10.40
CA PRO A 106 6.07 -17.50 9.66
C PRO A 106 5.08 -17.34 8.50
N ASP A 107 4.15 -16.38 8.60
CA ASP A 107 3.08 -16.13 7.63
C ASP A 107 2.72 -14.63 7.59
N ALA A 108 3.46 -13.88 6.77
CA ALA A 108 3.29 -12.42 6.63
C ALA A 108 1.88 -12.01 6.15
N GLN A 109 1.18 -12.89 5.43
CA GLN A 109 -0.16 -12.59 4.92
C GLN A 109 -1.16 -12.44 6.07
N LYS A 110 -1.02 -13.21 7.15
CA LYS A 110 -1.89 -13.09 8.34
C LYS A 110 -1.67 -11.78 9.08
N CYS A 111 -0.45 -11.25 9.09
CA CYS A 111 -0.11 -9.98 9.74
C CYS A 111 -0.69 -8.76 9.00
N SER A 112 -1.03 -8.88 7.72
CA SER A 112 -1.58 -7.77 6.91
C SER A 112 -2.95 -7.25 7.38
N ASN A 113 -3.69 -8.03 8.16
CA ASN A 113 -5.01 -7.64 8.69
C ASN A 113 -4.93 -6.76 9.94
N PHE A 114 -3.73 -6.56 10.50
CA PHE A 114 -3.49 -5.87 11.76
C PHE A 114 -2.67 -4.59 11.53
N ALA A 115 -2.63 -3.70 12.52
CA ALA A 115 -1.80 -2.50 12.45
C ALA A 115 -0.35 -2.89 12.16
N GLN A 116 0.22 -2.32 11.08
CA GLN A 116 1.57 -2.62 10.65
C GLN A 116 2.58 -1.95 11.56
N VAL A 117 3.75 -2.56 11.67
CA VAL A 117 4.83 -2.03 12.49
C VAL A 117 5.68 -1.02 11.70
N CYS A 118 6.06 0.04 12.38
CA CYS A 118 7.03 1.02 11.90
C CYS A 118 8.12 1.25 12.94
N ILE A 119 9.02 2.20 12.69
CA ILE A 119 10.15 2.52 13.59
C ILE A 119 10.14 4.01 13.94
N PRO A 120 10.87 4.46 14.99
CA PRO A 120 10.93 5.86 15.40
C PRO A 120 11.26 6.83 14.25
N GLU A 121 12.14 6.45 13.33
CA GLU A 121 12.53 7.30 12.20
C GLU A 121 11.43 7.48 11.14
N GLU A 122 10.37 6.67 11.18
CA GLU A 122 9.22 6.73 10.27
C GLU A 122 8.03 7.49 10.87
N VAL A 123 8.12 7.96 12.12
CA VAL A 123 7.02 8.71 12.77
C VAL A 123 6.66 9.96 11.97
N GLY A 124 5.37 10.13 11.67
CA GLY A 124 4.87 11.20 10.82
C GLY A 124 4.92 10.90 9.33
N CYS A 125 5.27 9.67 8.94
CA CYS A 125 5.17 9.19 7.57
C CYS A 125 3.70 9.25 7.12
N ASP A 126 3.46 9.91 6.00
CA ASP A 126 2.16 9.93 5.33
C ASP A 126 2.35 9.79 3.82
N GLU A 127 1.22 9.64 3.12
CA GLU A 127 1.15 9.56 1.66
C GLU A 127 0.76 10.92 1.06
N TYR A 128 1.44 11.36 0.02
CA TYR A 128 1.31 12.67 -0.63
C TYR A 128 1.14 12.51 -2.14
N THR A 129 -0.01 12.93 -2.66
CA THR A 129 -0.30 12.94 -4.10
C THR A 129 0.03 14.31 -4.69
N PRO A 130 0.99 14.42 -5.64
CA PRO A 130 1.31 15.69 -6.30
C PRO A 130 0.12 16.22 -7.11
N LYS A 131 -0.15 17.52 -7.04
CA LYS A 131 -1.29 18.16 -7.73
C LYS A 131 -1.00 18.47 -9.20
N ASP A 132 0.28 18.63 -9.55
CA ASP A 132 0.82 18.79 -10.90
C ASP A 132 0.91 17.45 -11.68
N GLY A 133 0.47 16.35 -11.06
CA GLY A 133 0.59 14.99 -11.61
C GLY A 133 1.92 14.34 -11.25
N GLY A 134 1.99 13.01 -11.37
CA GLY A 134 3.18 12.22 -11.02
C GLY A 134 2.87 11.05 -10.10
N THR A 135 3.92 10.46 -9.54
CA THR A 135 3.81 9.31 -8.63
C THR A 135 3.51 9.78 -7.21
N VAL A 136 2.63 9.06 -6.53
CA VAL A 136 2.36 9.24 -5.10
C VAL A 136 3.65 9.00 -4.30
N LEU A 137 3.97 9.89 -3.37
CA LEU A 137 5.17 9.83 -2.54
C LEU A 137 4.81 9.52 -1.09
N THR A 138 5.62 8.71 -0.42
CA THR A 138 5.52 8.44 1.01
C THR A 138 6.71 9.04 1.74
N GLY A 139 6.46 9.94 2.69
CA GLY A 139 7.54 10.63 3.38
C GLY A 139 7.13 11.34 4.66
N VAL A 140 8.14 11.80 5.39
CA VAL A 140 8.00 12.69 6.53
C VAL A 140 8.34 14.11 6.06
N VAL A 141 7.42 15.06 6.22
CA VAL A 141 7.59 16.43 5.71
C VAL A 141 8.65 17.22 6.48
N GLY A 142 8.64 17.16 7.81
CA GLY A 142 9.49 18.01 8.65
C GLY A 142 9.13 19.50 8.49
N ASN A 143 10.13 20.37 8.34
CA ASN A 143 9.97 21.82 8.19
C ASN A 143 9.99 22.30 6.72
N ASN A 144 9.66 21.42 5.77
CA ASN A 144 9.80 21.69 4.34
C ASN A 144 8.54 22.32 3.70
N SER A 145 7.78 23.12 4.44
CA SER A 145 6.59 23.80 3.88
C SER A 145 6.97 25.10 3.20
N CYS A 146 6.26 25.46 2.12
CA CYS A 146 6.45 26.73 1.40
C CYS A 146 5.15 27.54 1.26
N PRO A 147 5.26 28.87 1.04
CA PRO A 147 4.10 29.72 0.73
C PRO A 147 3.40 29.29 -0.58
N ALA A 148 2.08 29.49 -0.65
CA ALA A 148 1.30 29.13 -1.84
C ALA A 148 1.68 29.92 -3.10
N GLU A 149 2.16 31.16 -2.95
CA GLU A 149 2.64 31.96 -4.08
C GLU A 149 3.96 31.46 -4.68
N CYS A 150 4.65 30.54 -4.00
CA CYS A 150 5.89 29.94 -4.47
C CYS A 150 5.66 28.59 -5.17
N VAL A 151 4.42 28.10 -5.24
CA VAL A 151 4.13 26.83 -5.92
C VAL A 151 4.49 26.94 -7.40
N GLY A 152 5.38 26.07 -7.86
CA GLY A 152 5.96 26.11 -9.20
C GLY A 152 7.27 26.90 -9.29
N TYR A 153 7.82 27.41 -8.17
CA TYR A 153 9.15 28.02 -8.16
C TYR A 153 10.21 26.96 -8.45
N GLU A 154 10.74 26.98 -9.67
CA GLU A 154 11.61 25.93 -10.20
C GLU A 154 12.74 26.52 -11.04
N THR A 155 13.66 25.66 -11.46
CA THR A 155 14.74 26.02 -12.39
C THR A 155 14.32 25.77 -13.83
N PHE A 156 14.49 26.77 -14.69
CA PHE A 156 14.17 26.72 -16.11
C PHE A 156 15.39 27.04 -16.97
N LYS A 157 15.38 26.50 -18.19
CA LYS A 157 16.27 26.85 -19.29
C LYS A 157 15.47 27.58 -20.36
N GLN A 158 15.84 28.81 -20.71
CA GLN A 158 15.32 29.43 -21.93
C GLN A 158 15.95 28.73 -23.13
N ASP A 159 15.13 28.20 -24.03
CA ASP A 159 15.64 27.57 -25.25
C ASP A 159 16.20 28.60 -26.25
N LYS A 160 17.13 28.16 -27.09
CA LYS A 160 17.74 29.01 -28.11
C LYS A 160 16.73 29.31 -29.22
N THR A 161 16.77 30.54 -29.74
CA THR A 161 15.98 30.96 -30.91
C THR A 161 16.91 31.47 -32.02
N ASP A 162 16.35 31.83 -33.17
CA ASP A 162 17.12 32.42 -34.28
C ASP A 162 17.86 33.70 -33.86
N PHE A 163 17.28 34.51 -32.96
CA PHE A 163 17.83 35.82 -32.61
C PHE A 163 18.17 36.02 -31.14
N GLU A 164 18.03 34.99 -30.31
CA GLU A 164 18.44 34.99 -28.90
C GLU A 164 19.13 33.67 -28.50
N PRO A 165 20.21 33.75 -27.68
CA PRO A 165 20.88 32.56 -27.18
C PRO A 165 20.07 31.85 -26.09
N GLU A 166 20.45 30.60 -25.82
CA GLU A 166 20.04 29.86 -24.63
C GLU A 166 20.44 30.60 -23.34
N LYS A 167 19.61 30.53 -22.30
CA LYS A 167 19.93 31.03 -20.95
C LYS A 167 19.61 29.98 -19.89
N PHE A 168 20.59 29.69 -19.06
CA PHE A 168 20.47 28.77 -17.93
C PHE A 168 21.51 29.10 -16.86
N PRO A 169 21.18 28.97 -15.55
CA PRO A 169 19.85 28.71 -15.00
C PRO A 169 18.99 29.97 -14.91
N LEU A 170 17.66 29.81 -14.95
CA LEU A 170 16.68 30.83 -14.60
C LEU A 170 15.79 30.29 -13.48
N TYR A 171 15.49 31.11 -12.47
CA TYR A 171 14.65 30.72 -11.34
C TYR A 171 13.44 31.64 -11.28
N PHE A 172 12.25 31.10 -11.54
CA PHE A 172 11.01 31.87 -11.47
C PHE A 172 9.80 30.97 -11.27
N VAL A 173 8.65 31.57 -10.97
CA VAL A 173 7.37 30.85 -10.93
C VAL A 173 6.69 31.05 -12.29
N PRO A 174 6.45 29.98 -13.08
CA PRO A 174 5.88 30.07 -14.43
C PRO A 174 4.37 30.31 -14.43
N THR A 175 3.78 30.52 -13.24
CA THR A 175 2.35 30.74 -13.05
C THR A 175 2.14 31.99 -12.19
N GLY A 176 1.10 32.77 -12.49
CA GLY A 176 0.83 34.01 -11.75
C GLY A 176 0.02 34.99 -12.58
N SER A 177 -0.52 36.02 -11.94
CA SER A 177 -1.36 37.03 -12.61
C SER A 177 -0.61 37.90 -13.62
N ASN A 178 0.71 38.02 -13.47
CA ASN A 178 1.55 38.86 -14.33
C ASN A 178 2.14 38.07 -15.51
N VAL A 179 2.23 36.74 -15.39
CA VAL A 179 2.80 35.86 -16.40
C VAL A 179 1.93 35.91 -17.65
N GLN A 180 2.53 36.31 -18.77
CA GLN A 180 1.87 36.34 -20.06
C GLN A 180 2.28 35.10 -20.84
N SER A 181 1.39 34.13 -20.96
CA SER A 181 1.63 32.96 -21.82
C SER A 181 1.70 33.38 -23.28
N CYS A 182 2.33 32.57 -24.12
CA CYS A 182 2.28 32.73 -25.56
C CYS A 182 2.16 31.36 -26.24
N ALA A 183 1.87 31.38 -27.52
CA ALA A 183 1.76 30.15 -28.28
C ALA A 183 3.16 29.60 -28.58
N PRO A 184 3.44 28.29 -28.35
CA PRO A 184 4.72 27.67 -28.69
C PRO A 184 5.19 27.94 -30.13
N GLN A 185 4.27 28.02 -31.09
CA GLN A 185 4.58 28.33 -32.50
C GLN A 185 5.12 29.75 -32.73
N TYR A 186 5.01 30.65 -31.75
CA TYR A 186 5.59 31.98 -31.79
C TYR A 186 6.87 32.09 -30.95
N ALA A 187 7.37 30.99 -30.38
CA ALA A 187 8.65 30.99 -29.68
C ALA A 187 9.75 31.47 -30.64
N GLY A 188 10.51 32.48 -30.20
CA GLY A 188 11.51 33.16 -31.05
C GLY A 188 11.00 34.38 -31.80
N CYS A 189 9.74 34.79 -31.59
CA CYS A 189 9.24 36.07 -32.10
C CYS A 189 10.04 37.23 -31.49
N ASP A 190 10.67 38.03 -32.34
CA ASP A 190 11.49 39.18 -31.98
C ASP A 190 11.03 40.44 -32.72
N GLU A 191 11.15 41.59 -32.06
CA GLU A 191 10.86 42.90 -32.63
C GLU A 191 12.04 43.46 -33.44
N PHE A 192 11.70 44.01 -34.60
CA PHE A 192 12.60 44.70 -35.51
C PHE A 192 12.02 46.05 -35.91
N THR A 193 12.89 47.02 -36.16
CA THR A 193 12.55 48.28 -36.82
C THR A 193 12.95 48.21 -38.30
N ASN A 194 12.00 48.34 -39.21
CA ASN A 194 12.27 48.46 -40.64
C ASN A 194 12.84 49.85 -40.97
N LEU A 195 14.05 49.87 -41.53
CA LEU A 195 14.80 51.09 -41.87
C LEU A 195 14.55 51.56 -43.33
N GLY A 196 13.87 50.75 -44.15
CA GLY A 196 13.64 51.00 -45.58
C GLY A 196 12.22 51.45 -45.95
N ALA A 197 11.29 51.54 -45.00
CA ALA A 197 9.90 51.88 -45.29
C ALA A 197 9.74 53.33 -45.81
N ASN A 198 9.05 53.48 -46.96
CA ASN A 198 8.74 54.76 -47.60
C ASN A 198 7.73 55.57 -46.74
N GLY A 199 8.20 56.17 -45.65
CA GLY A 199 7.38 56.90 -44.69
C GLY A 199 7.98 57.10 -43.29
N GLY A 200 9.11 56.44 -42.98
CA GLY A 200 9.78 56.47 -41.67
C GLY A 200 9.97 55.06 -41.11
N GLU A 201 10.66 54.96 -39.97
CA GLU A 201 10.85 53.68 -39.25
C GLU A 201 9.49 53.08 -38.82
N GLN A 202 9.32 51.77 -39.00
CA GLN A 202 8.12 51.01 -38.59
C GLN A 202 8.53 49.75 -37.83
N LEU A 203 7.71 49.31 -36.88
CA LEU A 203 7.95 48.05 -36.14
C LEU A 203 7.38 46.86 -36.91
N GLU A 204 8.16 45.78 -36.92
CA GLU A 204 7.85 44.49 -37.53
C GLU A 204 8.32 43.37 -36.59
N TYR A 205 7.73 42.18 -36.70
CA TYR A 205 7.97 41.08 -35.75
C TYR A 205 8.17 39.79 -36.52
N TYR A 206 9.28 39.09 -36.25
CA TYR A 206 9.66 37.88 -36.97
C TYR A 206 10.21 36.80 -36.03
N SER A 207 9.88 35.55 -36.32
CA SER A 207 10.52 34.36 -35.72
C SER A 207 11.68 33.84 -36.55
N SER A 208 11.66 34.09 -37.87
CA SER A 208 12.75 33.78 -38.79
C SER A 208 12.74 34.73 -39.99
N LEU A 209 13.90 34.93 -40.63
CA LEU A 209 14.08 35.89 -41.72
C LEU A 209 14.44 35.18 -43.04
N LYS A 210 13.91 35.68 -44.15
CA LYS A 210 14.43 35.35 -45.49
C LYS A 210 15.62 36.25 -45.80
N TYR A 211 16.84 35.78 -45.61
CA TYR A 211 18.03 36.59 -45.80
C TYR A 211 18.26 37.02 -47.25
N CYS A 212 18.63 38.27 -47.42
CA CYS A 212 18.87 38.83 -48.75
C CYS A 212 19.96 39.90 -48.78
N GLN A 213 20.34 40.29 -49.99
CA GLN A 213 21.11 41.49 -50.27
C GLN A 213 20.49 42.23 -51.47
N SER A 214 20.55 43.56 -51.45
CA SER A 214 20.19 44.36 -52.62
C SER A 214 21.16 44.10 -53.78
N PRO A 215 20.69 44.07 -55.05
CA PRO A 215 21.56 43.86 -56.19
C PRO A 215 22.58 45.01 -56.33
N ASP A 216 23.85 44.67 -56.51
CA ASP A 216 24.90 45.60 -56.96
C ASP A 216 25.44 45.17 -58.35
N SER A 217 26.58 45.70 -58.79
CA SER A 217 27.08 45.40 -60.14
C SER A 217 27.50 43.95 -60.33
N ASP A 218 27.93 43.24 -59.28
CA ASP A 218 28.64 41.96 -59.41
C ASP A 218 28.31 40.93 -58.30
N ASN A 219 27.48 41.23 -57.30
CA ASN A 219 27.19 40.32 -56.19
C ASN A 219 26.21 39.18 -56.55
N ALA A 220 25.33 39.38 -57.53
CA ALA A 220 24.30 38.42 -57.91
C ALA A 220 24.82 37.42 -58.95
N LYS A 221 24.68 36.12 -58.67
CA LYS A 221 24.85 35.07 -59.68
C LYS A 221 23.59 34.21 -59.77
N THR A 222 23.28 33.77 -61.00
CA THR A 222 22.15 32.88 -61.25
C THR A 222 22.58 31.43 -61.08
N TYR A 223 21.81 30.69 -60.29
CA TYR A 223 21.94 29.24 -60.12
C TYR A 223 20.62 28.56 -60.47
N TYR A 224 20.70 27.28 -60.76
CA TYR A 224 19.57 26.44 -61.09
C TYR A 224 19.57 25.20 -60.20
N SER A 225 18.40 24.74 -59.78
CA SER A 225 18.24 23.41 -59.15
C SER A 225 17.15 22.65 -59.87
N TRP A 226 17.20 21.32 -59.78
CA TRP A 226 16.13 20.46 -60.28
C TRP A 226 15.20 20.06 -59.14
N GLU A 227 13.90 20.17 -59.38
CA GLU A 227 12.86 19.65 -58.49
C GLU A 227 11.97 18.65 -59.24
N GLY A 228 11.44 17.67 -58.52
CA GLY A 228 10.43 16.75 -59.04
C GLY A 228 9.08 17.46 -59.13
N SER A 229 8.32 17.20 -60.19
CA SER A 229 6.97 17.67 -60.42
C SER A 229 6.07 16.52 -60.81
N ASP A 230 4.90 16.42 -60.16
CA ASP A 230 3.91 15.38 -60.44
C ASP A 230 3.33 15.46 -61.87
N THR A 231 3.40 16.63 -62.51
CA THR A 231 2.78 16.91 -63.81
C THR A 231 3.79 17.14 -64.92
N GLN A 232 4.98 17.66 -64.60
CA GLN A 232 5.99 18.07 -65.58
C GLN A 232 7.26 17.19 -65.55
N GLY A 233 7.36 16.23 -64.63
CA GLY A 233 8.55 15.41 -64.46
C GLY A 233 9.63 16.16 -63.67
N TYR A 234 10.63 16.73 -64.35
CA TYR A 234 11.68 17.51 -63.68
C TYR A 234 11.65 18.96 -64.14
N VAL A 235 11.54 19.87 -63.19
CA VAL A 235 11.49 21.31 -63.44
C VAL A 235 12.73 21.99 -62.93
N LEU A 236 13.23 22.94 -63.72
CA LEU A 236 14.38 23.76 -63.38
C LEU A 236 13.91 24.97 -62.58
N LYS A 237 14.34 25.08 -61.32
CA LYS A 237 14.12 26.26 -60.48
C LYS A 237 15.30 27.21 -60.62
N LYS A 238 15.02 28.50 -60.79
CA LYS A 238 16.03 29.55 -60.92
C LYS A 238 16.18 30.27 -59.58
N HIS A 239 17.42 30.41 -59.14
CA HIS A 239 17.80 31.09 -57.90
C HIS A 239 18.76 32.24 -58.22
N SER A 240 18.55 33.40 -57.62
CA SER A 240 19.46 34.56 -57.71
C SER A 240 20.10 34.72 -56.33
N LEU A 241 21.34 34.23 -56.18
CA LEU A 241 22.00 34.12 -54.87
C LEU A 241 23.29 34.95 -54.85
N LEU A 242 23.69 35.33 -53.64
CA LEU A 242 24.97 35.99 -53.38
C LEU A 242 26.11 35.01 -53.69
N GLN A 243 27.07 35.44 -54.50
CA GLN A 243 28.24 34.63 -54.78
C GLN A 243 29.42 34.96 -53.85
N ILE A 244 30.25 33.95 -53.57
CA ILE A 244 31.56 34.13 -52.93
C ILE A 244 32.47 34.91 -53.89
N ASP A 245 32.91 36.10 -53.46
CA ASP A 245 33.91 36.91 -54.15
C ASP A 245 35.33 36.59 -53.65
N SER A 246 36.34 37.32 -54.14
CA SER A 246 37.73 37.12 -53.72
C SER A 246 37.98 37.44 -52.24
N VAL A 247 37.24 38.40 -51.66
CA VAL A 247 37.42 38.80 -50.26
C VAL A 247 36.84 37.74 -49.33
N ALA A 248 35.66 37.23 -49.67
CA ALA A 248 35.04 36.11 -48.97
C ALA A 248 35.88 34.83 -49.08
N HIS A 249 36.45 34.54 -50.26
CA HIS A 249 37.36 33.41 -50.46
C HIS A 249 38.56 33.45 -49.49
N ASP A 250 39.29 34.57 -49.46
CA ASP A 250 40.47 34.73 -48.62
C ASP A 250 40.14 34.55 -47.12
N TYR A 251 39.00 35.09 -46.69
CA TYR A 251 38.50 34.90 -45.32
C TYR A 251 38.21 33.42 -45.01
N LEU A 252 37.43 32.75 -45.87
CA LEU A 252 37.01 31.36 -45.65
C LEU A 252 38.20 30.39 -45.65
N VAL A 253 39.19 30.60 -46.52
CA VAL A 253 40.45 29.83 -46.51
C VAL A 253 41.21 30.06 -45.19
N GLY A 254 41.17 31.27 -44.64
CA GLY A 254 41.80 31.63 -43.38
C GLY A 254 41.19 30.98 -42.13
N LEU A 255 39.92 30.56 -42.16
CA LEU A 255 39.21 29.98 -41.01
C LEU A 255 39.76 28.61 -40.56
N SER A 256 40.48 27.92 -41.45
CA SER A 256 41.06 26.60 -41.19
C SER A 256 40.01 25.61 -40.64
N LEU A 257 38.96 25.32 -41.42
CA LEU A 257 37.92 24.38 -41.02
C LEU A 257 38.51 22.99 -40.76
N VAL A 258 37.87 22.20 -39.88
CA VAL A 258 38.37 20.86 -39.48
C VAL A 258 38.54 19.93 -40.69
N ASP A 259 37.62 19.97 -41.65
CA ASP A 259 37.71 19.23 -42.91
C ASP A 259 38.31 20.10 -44.03
N PRO A 260 39.50 19.74 -44.57
CA PRO A 260 40.09 20.45 -45.70
C PRO A 260 39.21 20.45 -46.96
N VAL A 261 38.37 19.43 -47.15
CA VAL A 261 37.40 19.36 -48.25
C VAL A 261 36.33 20.43 -48.07
N ALA A 262 35.83 20.62 -46.85
CA ALA A 262 34.87 21.68 -46.54
C ALA A 262 35.45 23.06 -46.84
N THR A 263 36.71 23.31 -46.47
CA THR A 263 37.37 24.60 -46.76
C THR A 263 37.43 24.84 -48.27
N THR A 264 37.76 23.81 -49.05
CA THR A 264 37.86 23.92 -50.51
C THR A 264 36.48 24.13 -51.16
N ASP A 265 35.46 23.40 -50.71
CA ASP A 265 34.12 23.44 -51.28
C ASP A 265 33.37 24.75 -50.95
N LEU A 266 33.46 25.20 -49.70
CA LEU A 266 32.74 26.37 -49.21
C LEU A 266 33.37 27.70 -49.64
N SER A 267 34.69 27.71 -49.92
CA SER A 267 35.40 28.94 -50.31
C SER A 267 35.48 29.19 -51.81
N LEU A 268 34.95 28.31 -52.67
CA LEU A 268 35.04 28.45 -54.12
C LEU A 268 34.44 29.78 -54.62
N ILE A 269 35.27 30.60 -55.29
CA ILE A 269 34.83 31.85 -55.92
C ILE A 269 33.72 31.55 -56.93
N GLY A 270 32.63 32.32 -56.86
CA GLY A 270 31.45 32.14 -57.70
C GLY A 270 30.50 31.03 -57.23
N SER A 271 30.75 30.38 -56.09
CA SER A 271 29.78 29.50 -55.42
C SER A 271 28.79 30.32 -54.55
N PRO A 272 27.61 29.79 -54.21
CA PRO A 272 26.65 30.50 -53.35
C PRO A 272 27.16 30.66 -51.91
N ALA A 273 26.98 31.85 -51.36
CA ALA A 273 27.35 32.20 -49.99
C ALA A 273 26.27 31.80 -48.97
N TYR A 274 26.71 31.32 -47.79
CA TYR A 274 25.84 31.14 -46.63
C TYR A 274 25.63 32.46 -45.87
N VAL A 275 24.49 32.56 -45.18
CA VAL A 275 24.10 33.70 -44.33
C VAL A 275 25.08 33.92 -43.19
N ALA A 276 25.39 32.85 -42.47
CA ALA A 276 26.38 32.85 -41.41
C ALA A 276 27.63 32.12 -41.88
N ASP A 277 28.77 32.78 -41.75
CA ASP A 277 30.08 32.33 -42.22
C ASP A 277 31.10 32.21 -41.08
N ASP A 278 30.63 32.11 -39.84
CA ASP A 278 31.48 31.70 -38.74
C ASP A 278 31.86 30.22 -38.88
N LYS A 279 33.03 29.87 -38.32
CA LYS A 279 33.62 28.54 -38.46
C LYS A 279 32.67 27.40 -38.08
N THR A 280 31.97 27.51 -36.95
CA THR A 280 31.16 26.41 -36.42
C THR A 280 29.93 26.17 -37.30
N THR A 281 29.27 27.24 -37.72
CA THR A 281 28.10 27.15 -38.60
C THR A 281 28.46 26.56 -39.96
N LEU A 282 29.58 26.97 -40.55
CA LEU A 282 30.04 26.43 -41.84
C LEU A 282 30.35 24.93 -41.78
N GLU A 283 31.00 24.48 -40.71
CA GLU A 283 31.29 23.06 -40.49
C GLU A 283 30.00 22.23 -40.38
N ASN A 284 29.02 22.70 -39.61
CA ASN A 284 27.72 22.03 -39.48
C ASN A 284 26.92 22.01 -40.80
N ASN A 285 26.92 23.12 -41.54
CA ASN A 285 26.26 23.21 -42.84
C ASN A 285 26.89 22.25 -43.86
N PHE A 286 28.21 22.09 -43.86
CA PHE A 286 28.90 21.15 -44.74
C PHE A 286 28.60 19.68 -44.38
N ILE A 287 28.55 19.35 -43.09
CA ILE A 287 28.12 18.01 -42.64
C ILE A 287 26.70 17.72 -43.13
N SER A 288 25.81 18.72 -43.08
CA SER A 288 24.41 18.57 -43.48
C SER A 288 24.22 18.55 -45.00
N CYS A 289 25.10 19.18 -45.77
CA CYS A 289 24.99 19.28 -47.22
C CYS A 289 26.35 19.37 -47.91
N ASN A 290 26.76 18.26 -48.53
CA ASN A 290 27.97 18.13 -49.34
C ASN A 290 27.73 17.12 -50.48
N PRO A 291 28.64 17.01 -51.47
CA PRO A 291 28.44 16.13 -52.62
C PRO A 291 28.17 14.67 -52.25
N THR A 292 28.89 14.14 -51.24
CA THR A 292 28.80 12.74 -50.81
C THR A 292 27.45 12.46 -50.15
N ASN A 293 27.05 13.31 -49.21
CA ASN A 293 25.80 13.14 -48.48
C ASN A 293 24.58 13.37 -49.39
N TYR A 294 24.70 14.28 -50.37
CA TYR A 294 23.67 14.49 -51.37
C TYR A 294 23.52 13.28 -52.30
N ASP A 295 24.62 12.65 -52.73
CA ASP A 295 24.57 11.41 -53.50
C ASP A 295 23.87 10.28 -52.72
N ILE A 296 24.15 10.17 -51.43
CA ILE A 296 23.47 9.22 -50.54
C ILE A 296 21.97 9.53 -50.47
N LEU A 297 21.58 10.80 -50.30
CA LEU A 297 20.19 11.22 -50.26
C LEU A 297 19.43 10.79 -51.52
N VAL A 298 20.00 11.01 -52.70
CA VAL A 298 19.38 10.66 -53.99
C VAL A 298 19.20 9.16 -54.19
N HIS A 299 20.10 8.34 -53.65
CA HIS A 299 20.05 6.88 -53.82
C HIS A 299 19.32 6.15 -52.68
N ASN A 300 19.38 6.67 -51.46
CA ASN A 300 18.77 6.10 -50.28
C ASN A 300 18.63 7.14 -49.15
N THR A 301 17.47 7.81 -49.11
CA THR A 301 17.17 8.81 -48.08
C THR A 301 17.13 8.27 -46.65
N PHE A 302 17.05 6.95 -46.44
CA PHE A 302 16.93 6.35 -45.11
C PHE A 302 18.28 6.13 -44.43
N ARG A 303 19.39 6.45 -45.10
CA ARG A 303 20.74 6.35 -44.54
C ARG A 303 20.96 7.50 -43.55
N PRO A 304 21.52 7.24 -42.35
CA PRO A 304 21.83 8.30 -41.39
C PRO A 304 22.78 9.37 -41.94
N GLU A 305 23.58 9.04 -42.95
CA GLU A 305 24.52 9.95 -43.60
C GLU A 305 23.93 10.71 -44.80
N ALA A 306 22.64 10.51 -45.12
CA ALA A 306 21.97 11.26 -46.17
C ALA A 306 21.98 12.76 -45.84
N ALA A 307 22.14 13.59 -46.88
CA ALA A 307 22.06 15.04 -46.72
C ALA A 307 20.69 15.48 -46.21
N ASP A 308 20.66 16.65 -45.57
CA ASP A 308 19.44 17.29 -45.11
C ASP A 308 18.44 17.52 -46.25
N ALA A 309 17.15 17.53 -45.93
CA ALA A 309 16.10 17.73 -46.92
C ALA A 309 16.16 19.10 -47.62
N ASP A 310 16.78 20.12 -47.02
CA ASP A 310 17.02 21.43 -47.63
C ASP A 310 18.25 21.46 -48.58
N CYS A 311 19.08 20.40 -48.58
CA CYS A 311 20.25 20.36 -49.45
C CYS A 311 19.84 20.37 -50.93
N ARG A 312 20.49 21.22 -51.73
CA ARG A 312 20.28 21.35 -53.18
C ARG A 312 21.59 21.23 -53.94
N ALA A 313 21.56 20.54 -55.08
CA ALA A 313 22.57 20.68 -56.12
C ALA A 313 22.27 21.93 -56.96
N LEU A 314 23.10 22.97 -56.82
CA LEU A 314 22.97 24.27 -57.47
C LEU A 314 23.94 24.36 -58.66
N TYR A 315 23.40 24.45 -59.86
CA TYR A 315 24.13 24.54 -61.12
C TYR A 315 24.27 25.98 -61.55
N ASP A 316 25.47 26.45 -61.88
CA ASP A 316 25.63 27.74 -62.55
C ASP A 316 25.40 27.65 -64.07
N ASP A 317 25.48 28.80 -64.76
CA ASP A 317 25.31 28.91 -66.21
C ASP A 317 26.42 28.22 -67.04
N THR A 318 27.52 27.84 -66.40
CA THR A 318 28.60 27.05 -67.00
C THR A 318 28.50 25.55 -66.69
N GLY A 319 27.57 25.16 -65.83
CA GLY A 319 27.32 23.77 -65.43
C GLY A 319 28.12 23.31 -64.20
N ASN A 320 28.83 24.19 -63.50
CA ASN A 320 29.45 23.83 -62.22
C ASN A 320 28.37 23.58 -61.17
N VAL A 321 28.60 22.60 -60.29
CA VAL A 321 27.64 22.19 -59.26
C VAL A 321 28.17 22.54 -57.88
N TYR A 322 27.30 23.13 -57.06
CA TYR A 322 27.57 23.46 -55.67
C TYR A 322 26.47 22.89 -54.77
N TYR A 323 26.83 22.32 -53.63
CA TYR A 323 25.86 21.72 -52.71
C TYR A 323 25.67 22.65 -51.52
N ARG A 324 24.47 23.22 -51.37
CA ARG A 324 24.14 24.14 -50.28
C ARG A 324 22.76 23.85 -49.70
N LEU A 325 22.62 24.07 -48.39
CA LEU A 325 21.31 24.24 -47.77
C LEU A 325 20.70 25.52 -48.30
N LEU A 326 19.64 25.41 -49.11
CA LEU A 326 19.08 26.57 -49.82
C LEU A 326 18.55 27.63 -48.86
N SER A 327 17.91 27.23 -47.76
CA SER A 327 17.40 28.11 -46.70
C SER A 327 18.49 28.95 -46.03
N GLN A 328 19.73 28.46 -46.02
CA GLN A 328 20.89 29.13 -45.42
C GLN A 328 21.64 30.02 -46.41
N THR A 329 21.21 30.14 -47.67
CA THR A 329 21.85 31.00 -48.67
C THR A 329 21.24 32.41 -48.71
N VAL A 330 22.04 33.40 -49.15
CA VAL A 330 21.58 34.80 -49.26
C VAL A 330 20.98 35.05 -50.64
N THR A 331 19.71 35.48 -50.69
CA THR A 331 19.02 35.82 -51.95
C THR A 331 19.36 37.24 -52.41
N VAL A 332 19.69 37.45 -53.68
CA VAL A 332 19.90 38.81 -54.21
C VAL A 332 18.64 39.31 -54.89
N SER A 333 17.98 40.30 -54.28
CA SER A 333 16.66 40.81 -54.70
C SER A 333 16.49 42.29 -54.39
N ALA A 334 15.84 43.04 -55.30
CA ALA A 334 15.50 44.44 -55.07
C ALA A 334 14.41 44.65 -54.01
N GLN A 335 13.73 43.57 -53.58
CA GLN A 335 12.76 43.59 -52.47
C GLN A 335 13.43 43.57 -51.09
N CYS A 336 14.76 43.46 -51.04
CA CYS A 336 15.52 43.37 -49.81
C CYS A 336 15.43 44.66 -48.98
N GLN A 337 15.02 44.54 -47.72
CA GLN A 337 14.85 45.66 -46.78
C GLN A 337 15.78 45.52 -45.57
N PRO A 338 16.38 46.62 -45.09
CA PRO A 338 17.18 46.61 -43.88
C PRO A 338 16.29 46.66 -42.63
N LEU A 339 16.56 45.78 -41.68
CA LEU A 339 15.94 45.71 -40.36
C LEU A 339 16.96 46.00 -39.27
N ARG A 340 16.58 46.75 -38.24
CA ARG A 340 17.33 46.89 -36.99
C ARG A 340 16.65 46.05 -35.92
N LYS A 341 17.34 45.08 -35.32
CA LYS A 341 16.81 44.35 -34.17
C LYS A 341 16.72 45.28 -32.95
N THR A 342 15.60 45.28 -32.23
CA THR A 342 15.41 46.16 -31.06
C THR A 342 16.41 45.82 -29.94
N GLU A 343 16.56 44.55 -29.61
CA GLU A 343 17.56 44.06 -28.66
C GLU A 343 18.68 43.30 -29.38
N ALA A 344 19.86 43.88 -29.50
CA ALA A 344 20.99 43.25 -30.18
C ALA A 344 21.55 42.07 -29.36
N ASN A 345 21.64 40.90 -29.98
CA ASN A 345 22.26 39.71 -29.39
C ASN A 345 23.49 39.29 -30.21
N PHE A 346 24.54 38.89 -29.50
CA PHE A 346 25.82 38.57 -30.11
C PHE A 346 26.30 37.16 -29.74
N ASN A 347 27.00 36.52 -30.67
CA ASN A 347 27.79 35.31 -30.46
C ASN A 347 29.28 35.68 -30.47
N ASN A 348 30.07 35.05 -29.61
CA ASN A 348 31.53 35.20 -29.64
C ASN A 348 32.12 34.35 -30.79
N ASP A 349 32.77 35.00 -31.74
CA ASP A 349 33.48 34.35 -32.83
C ASP A 349 34.96 34.21 -32.47
N SER A 350 35.32 33.05 -31.93
CA SER A 350 36.69 32.73 -31.51
C SER A 350 37.68 32.60 -32.66
N SER A 351 37.21 32.52 -33.91
CA SER A 351 38.07 32.49 -35.10
C SER A 351 38.62 33.88 -35.46
N LEU A 352 37.98 34.94 -34.96
CA LEU A 352 38.35 36.34 -35.21
C LEU A 352 39.04 36.94 -33.98
N THR A 353 40.36 36.80 -33.91
CA THR A 353 41.18 37.25 -32.77
C THR A 353 41.81 38.64 -32.96
N ASP A 354 41.48 39.35 -34.04
CA ASP A 354 41.96 40.70 -34.34
C ASP A 354 40.81 41.68 -34.56
N SER A 355 40.96 42.91 -34.04
CA SER A 355 39.94 43.96 -34.10
C SER A 355 39.61 44.40 -35.53
N SER A 356 40.60 44.43 -36.42
CA SER A 356 40.43 44.82 -37.82
C SER A 356 39.66 43.73 -38.57
N ALA A 357 40.04 42.47 -38.37
CA ALA A 357 39.34 41.32 -38.94
C ALA A 357 37.89 41.24 -38.45
N CYS A 358 37.66 41.48 -37.15
CA CYS A 358 36.32 41.54 -36.57
C CYS A 358 35.45 42.63 -37.22
N THR A 359 35.98 43.84 -37.35
CA THR A 359 35.27 44.97 -37.95
C THR A 359 35.00 44.72 -39.45
N ALA A 360 35.96 44.13 -40.17
CA ALA A 360 35.80 43.79 -41.59
C ALA A 360 34.69 42.75 -41.84
N LYS A 361 34.41 41.89 -40.87
CA LYS A 361 33.29 40.93 -40.89
C LYS A 361 32.00 41.47 -40.26
N GLY A 362 31.92 42.77 -39.99
CA GLY A 362 30.73 43.39 -39.40
C GLY A 362 30.47 42.93 -37.97
N GLY A 363 31.51 42.64 -37.18
CA GLY A 363 31.42 42.33 -35.76
C GLY A 363 31.77 43.52 -34.86
N LYS A 364 31.37 43.43 -33.58
CA LYS A 364 31.72 44.35 -32.50
C LYS A 364 32.95 43.80 -31.77
N TRP A 365 34.05 44.55 -31.77
CA TRP A 365 35.23 44.19 -30.99
C TRP A 365 35.04 44.53 -29.51
N ASP A 366 35.10 43.52 -28.64
CA ASP A 366 35.09 43.70 -27.20
C ASP A 366 36.50 43.56 -26.63
N GLY A 367 37.08 44.68 -26.18
CA GLY A 367 38.41 44.75 -25.57
C GLY A 367 38.41 44.62 -24.04
N SER A 368 37.28 44.29 -23.41
CA SER A 368 37.16 44.21 -21.95
C SER A 368 37.98 43.07 -21.32
N ASN A 369 38.28 42.01 -22.09
CA ASN A 369 39.06 40.85 -21.65
C ASN A 369 40.51 40.85 -22.20
N PRO A 370 41.50 40.29 -21.48
CA PRO A 370 42.85 40.11 -22.01
C PRO A 370 42.83 39.25 -23.28
N GLY A 371 43.20 39.83 -24.42
CA GLY A 371 43.17 39.20 -25.74
C GLY A 371 42.04 39.69 -26.65
N GLY A 372 41.01 40.34 -26.10
CA GLY A 372 39.83 40.80 -26.82
C GLY A 372 39.02 39.67 -27.46
N SER A 373 37.77 39.94 -27.83
CA SER A 373 36.89 38.98 -28.50
C SER A 373 36.03 39.66 -29.55
N CYS A 374 35.82 38.97 -30.69
CA CYS A 374 34.90 39.45 -31.70
C CYS A 374 33.47 38.98 -31.41
N LEU A 375 32.55 39.93 -31.23
CA LEU A 375 31.14 39.67 -31.02
C LEU A 375 30.38 39.88 -32.33
N ARG A 376 29.83 38.82 -32.90
CA ARG A 376 29.03 38.89 -34.13
C ARG A 376 27.56 38.85 -33.82
N CYS A 377 26.75 39.62 -34.55
CA CYS A 377 25.30 39.53 -34.43
C CYS A 377 24.84 38.10 -34.70
N THR A 378 23.95 37.60 -33.85
CA THR A 378 23.36 36.27 -34.00
C THR A 378 22.69 36.09 -35.36
N ASN A 379 22.77 34.89 -35.93
CA ASN A 379 22.11 34.50 -37.18
C ASN A 379 22.38 35.45 -38.37
N GLY A 380 23.65 35.75 -38.65
CA GLY A 380 24.04 36.44 -39.90
C GLY A 380 23.79 37.95 -39.97
N GLY A 381 23.42 38.60 -38.86
CA GLY A 381 23.35 40.06 -38.80
C GLY A 381 24.73 40.74 -38.91
N THR A 382 24.74 42.02 -39.25
CA THR A 382 25.92 42.88 -39.24
C THR A 382 25.81 43.93 -38.15
N TYR A 383 26.86 44.12 -37.36
CA TYR A 383 26.93 45.15 -36.33
C TYR A 383 27.09 46.55 -36.93
N GLU A 384 26.27 47.48 -36.47
CA GLU A 384 26.34 48.90 -36.82
C GLU A 384 26.85 49.71 -35.62
N ALA A 385 28.09 50.20 -35.71
CA ALA A 385 28.73 50.96 -34.64
C ALA A 385 28.00 52.29 -34.36
N VAL A 386 27.39 52.91 -35.38
CA VAL A 386 26.59 54.11 -35.22
C VAL A 386 25.18 53.71 -34.81
N GLY A 387 24.91 53.77 -33.49
CA GLY A 387 23.64 53.38 -32.89
C GLY A 387 23.67 52.07 -32.11
N ASP A 388 24.82 51.36 -32.10
CA ASP A 388 25.07 50.13 -31.33
C ASP A 388 23.98 49.06 -31.49
N TYR A 389 23.73 48.62 -32.73
CA TYR A 389 22.68 47.65 -33.03
C TYR A 389 23.09 46.59 -34.06
N CYS A 390 22.29 45.52 -34.14
CA CYS A 390 22.41 44.50 -35.17
C CYS A 390 21.45 44.77 -36.33
N LYS A 391 22.03 44.95 -37.51
CA LYS A 391 21.32 45.16 -38.77
C LYS A 391 21.20 43.85 -39.52
N TYR A 392 19.98 43.55 -39.98
CA TYR A 392 19.63 42.39 -40.78
C TYR A 392 19.06 42.84 -42.11
N TRP A 393 19.05 41.95 -43.08
CA TRP A 393 18.46 42.20 -44.39
C TRP A 393 17.50 41.07 -44.71
N THR A 394 16.25 41.41 -44.98
CA THR A 394 15.23 40.41 -45.29
C THR A 394 14.30 40.81 -46.41
N ILE A 395 13.62 39.82 -46.99
CA ILE A 395 12.46 40.00 -47.85
C ILE A 395 11.22 39.79 -46.96
N PRO A 396 10.53 40.85 -46.50
CA PRO A 396 9.44 40.73 -45.52
C PRO A 396 8.33 39.75 -45.90
N SER A 397 7.99 39.68 -47.20
CA SER A 397 6.94 38.78 -47.71
C SER A 397 7.30 37.29 -47.68
N GLU A 398 8.58 36.96 -47.48
CA GLU A 398 9.10 35.59 -47.43
C GLU A 398 9.61 35.20 -46.02
N ALA A 399 9.65 36.16 -45.08
CA ALA A 399 10.02 35.93 -43.69
C ALA A 399 8.86 35.33 -42.88
N GLU A 400 9.17 34.72 -41.73
CA GLU A 400 8.16 34.23 -40.80
C GLU A 400 7.75 35.33 -39.84
N SER A 401 6.67 36.04 -40.18
CA SER A 401 6.13 37.09 -39.32
C SER A 401 5.30 36.55 -38.16
N CYS A 402 5.32 37.23 -37.03
CA CYS A 402 4.49 36.96 -35.86
C CYS A 402 3.68 38.21 -35.44
N PRO A 403 2.56 38.06 -34.70
CA PRO A 403 1.81 39.21 -34.18
C PRO A 403 2.59 40.02 -33.14
N ALA A 404 2.39 41.33 -33.09
CA ALA A 404 3.05 42.22 -32.12
C ALA A 404 2.81 41.84 -30.63
N VAL A 405 1.64 41.27 -30.32
CA VAL A 405 1.26 40.87 -28.95
C VAL A 405 2.08 39.71 -28.39
N VAL A 406 2.78 38.96 -29.25
CA VAL A 406 3.64 37.82 -28.85
C VAL A 406 5.13 38.13 -28.97
N ASN A 407 5.51 39.41 -29.10
CA ASN A 407 6.91 39.84 -29.08
C ASN A 407 7.61 39.34 -27.81
N GLY A 408 8.77 38.70 -27.95
CA GLY A 408 9.52 38.15 -26.83
C GLY A 408 8.97 36.81 -26.34
N CYS A 409 8.09 36.13 -27.09
CA CYS A 409 7.69 34.76 -26.76
C CYS A 409 8.91 33.83 -26.75
N ARG A 410 9.10 33.12 -25.64
CA ARG A 410 10.20 32.16 -25.44
C ARG A 410 9.66 30.86 -24.88
N LEU A 411 10.39 29.78 -25.14
CA LEU A 411 10.13 28.47 -24.56
C LEU A 411 11.08 28.25 -23.38
N TYR A 412 10.51 28.05 -22.19
CA TYR A 412 11.26 27.73 -20.98
C TYR A 412 11.08 26.26 -20.62
N ILE A 413 12.20 25.56 -20.43
CA ILE A 413 12.24 24.10 -20.24
C ILE A 413 12.60 23.79 -18.78
N GLY A 414 11.75 23.03 -18.09
CA GLY A 414 11.94 22.60 -16.71
C GLY A 414 12.94 21.45 -16.56
N ASN A 415 13.16 21.00 -15.32
CA ASN A 415 14.17 20.00 -14.94
C ASN A 415 13.95 18.59 -15.51
N THR A 416 12.71 18.19 -15.80
CA THR A 416 12.37 16.91 -16.44
C THR A 416 12.15 17.02 -17.96
N GLY A 417 12.30 18.22 -18.53
CA GLY A 417 12.16 18.47 -19.96
C GLY A 417 13.42 18.15 -20.78
N ASN A 418 13.33 18.39 -22.09
CA ASN A 418 14.40 18.18 -23.08
C ASN A 418 14.83 16.71 -23.29
N ASN A 419 13.95 15.75 -23.00
CA ASN A 419 14.13 14.36 -23.39
C ASN A 419 13.55 14.15 -24.80
N ILE A 420 14.27 14.66 -25.81
CA ILE A 420 13.79 14.68 -27.19
C ILE A 420 14.04 13.33 -27.88
N GLN A 421 12.98 12.70 -28.36
CA GLN A 421 13.04 11.48 -29.15
C GLN A 421 12.19 11.60 -30.41
N ASN A 422 12.77 11.34 -31.58
CA ASN A 422 11.98 11.16 -32.81
C ASN A 422 11.21 9.83 -32.72
N ILE A 423 9.89 9.91 -32.60
CA ILE A 423 9.01 8.74 -32.45
C ILE A 423 8.34 8.34 -33.77
N TYR A 424 8.36 9.21 -34.78
CA TYR A 424 7.82 8.91 -36.11
C TYR A 424 8.56 9.72 -37.17
N THR A 425 9.00 9.05 -38.23
CA THR A 425 9.61 9.68 -39.41
C THR A 425 9.07 9.04 -40.68
N THR A 426 8.81 9.85 -41.71
CA THR A 426 8.53 9.37 -43.07
C THR A 426 9.01 10.38 -44.11
N SER A 427 9.51 9.86 -45.24
CA SER A 427 9.92 10.62 -46.43
C SER A 427 9.14 10.19 -47.68
N PHE A 428 8.14 9.30 -47.53
CA PHE A 428 7.33 8.76 -48.63
C PHE A 428 8.10 8.10 -49.78
N GLU A 429 9.39 7.80 -49.59
CA GLU A 429 10.19 7.11 -50.59
C GLU A 429 9.84 5.61 -50.64
N PRO A 430 9.57 5.04 -51.82
CA PRO A 430 9.30 3.62 -51.95
C PRO A 430 10.56 2.79 -51.70
N ASN A 431 10.43 1.72 -50.89
CA ASN A 431 11.56 0.86 -50.52
C ASN A 431 12.12 0.02 -51.68
N ASP A 432 11.31 -0.18 -52.74
CA ASP A 432 11.69 -0.86 -53.97
C ASP A 432 10.81 -0.42 -55.16
N GLY A 433 11.03 -0.97 -56.35
CA GLY A 433 10.24 -0.65 -57.56
C GLY A 433 8.94 -1.45 -57.74
N SER A 434 8.44 -2.13 -56.71
CA SER A 434 7.22 -2.95 -56.82
C SER A 434 5.95 -2.08 -56.85
N ALA A 435 4.86 -2.62 -57.41
CA ALA A 435 3.57 -1.94 -57.47
C ALA A 435 2.95 -1.66 -56.08
N ASP A 436 3.38 -2.39 -55.05
CA ASP A 436 2.93 -2.19 -53.67
C ASP A 436 3.82 -1.23 -52.88
N ALA A 437 5.02 -0.89 -53.37
CA ALA A 437 5.96 0.01 -52.67
C ALA A 437 5.37 1.40 -52.41
N LEU A 438 4.62 1.96 -53.37
CA LEU A 438 3.94 3.25 -53.21
C LEU A 438 2.80 3.19 -52.18
N LYS A 439 2.16 2.03 -51.99
CA LYS A 439 1.16 1.85 -50.92
C LYS A 439 1.83 1.79 -49.56
N VAL A 440 2.97 1.10 -49.46
CA VAL A 440 3.77 1.01 -48.23
C VAL A 440 4.34 2.39 -47.85
N ALA A 441 4.77 3.19 -48.82
CA ALA A 441 5.31 4.54 -48.58
C ALA A 441 4.32 5.50 -47.90
N LYS A 442 3.00 5.36 -48.16
CA LYS A 442 1.94 6.12 -47.47
C LYS A 442 1.26 5.35 -46.33
N LEU A 443 1.86 4.27 -45.82
CA LEU A 443 1.28 3.51 -44.72
C LEU A 443 0.99 4.45 -43.53
N ASN A 444 -0.18 4.29 -42.93
CA ASN A 444 -0.75 5.13 -41.86
C ASN A 444 -1.26 6.52 -42.26
N TRP A 445 -1.14 6.92 -43.53
CA TRP A 445 -1.70 8.16 -44.04
C TRP A 445 -3.04 7.97 -44.75
N GLY A 446 -3.91 8.97 -44.62
CA GLY A 446 -5.27 8.97 -45.17
C GLY A 446 -6.27 8.29 -44.24
N ASN A 447 -7.48 8.07 -44.74
CA ASN A 447 -8.52 7.38 -44.00
C ASN A 447 -8.30 5.86 -44.07
N ILE A 448 -7.69 5.29 -43.02
CA ILE A 448 -7.37 3.86 -42.95
C ILE A 448 -8.62 2.95 -42.90
N ALA A 449 -9.81 3.51 -42.65
CA ALA A 449 -11.06 2.77 -42.72
C ALA A 449 -11.56 2.59 -44.17
N ILE A 450 -10.95 3.29 -45.14
CA ILE A 450 -11.29 3.20 -46.56
C ILE A 450 -10.19 2.43 -47.29
N GLU A 451 -10.52 1.23 -47.78
CA GLU A 451 -9.63 0.46 -48.64
C GLU A 451 -9.40 1.23 -49.96
N ASN A 452 -8.15 1.63 -50.22
CA ASN A 452 -7.73 2.50 -51.33
C ASN A 452 -8.24 3.96 -51.24
N ASP A 453 -7.99 4.64 -50.13
CA ASP A 453 -8.19 6.09 -50.05
C ASP A 453 -7.47 6.82 -51.20
N THR A 454 -8.27 7.42 -52.09
CA THR A 454 -7.83 8.16 -53.27
C THR A 454 -7.55 9.63 -52.97
N ASN A 455 -7.87 10.13 -51.77
CA ASN A 455 -7.58 11.51 -51.38
C ASN A 455 -6.08 11.73 -51.11
N VAL A 456 -5.34 10.65 -50.83
CA VAL A 456 -3.89 10.67 -50.66
C VAL A 456 -3.18 9.76 -51.66
N THR A 457 -2.18 10.30 -52.37
CA THR A 457 -1.31 9.50 -53.27
C THR A 457 0.15 9.85 -53.06
N VAL A 458 1.05 8.93 -53.43
CA VAL A 458 2.50 9.17 -53.41
C VAL A 458 2.91 9.56 -54.83
N GLU A 459 3.44 10.78 -55.00
CA GLU A 459 3.68 11.41 -56.30
C GLU A 459 5.13 11.90 -56.41
N PRO A 460 5.72 11.96 -57.62
CA PRO A 460 7.09 12.43 -57.82
C PRO A 460 7.23 13.97 -57.77
N GLU A 461 6.44 14.63 -56.91
CA GLU A 461 6.58 16.04 -56.56
C GLU A 461 7.46 16.11 -55.32
N ALA A 462 8.71 16.56 -55.44
CA ALA A 462 9.64 16.51 -54.32
C ALA A 462 10.73 17.57 -54.48
N THR A 463 11.42 17.82 -53.37
CA THR A 463 12.59 18.72 -53.32
C THR A 463 13.79 18.19 -54.11
N LYS A 464 13.78 16.92 -54.53
CA LYS A 464 14.83 16.27 -55.35
C LYS A 464 14.24 15.50 -56.52
N VAL A 465 15.06 15.33 -57.55
CA VAL A 465 14.77 14.51 -58.73
C VAL A 465 14.70 13.05 -58.33
N GLY A 466 13.60 12.37 -58.70
CA GLY A 466 13.41 10.93 -58.47
C GLY A 466 12.84 10.57 -57.10
N SER A 467 12.68 11.56 -56.22
CA SER A 467 12.03 11.44 -54.91
C SER A 467 10.51 11.55 -55.00
N TYR A 468 9.83 11.19 -53.91
CA TYR A 468 8.37 11.20 -53.81
C TYR A 468 7.88 11.97 -52.59
N SER A 469 6.65 12.48 -52.65
CA SER A 469 5.94 13.06 -51.51
C SER A 469 4.48 12.61 -51.46
N LEU A 470 3.80 12.91 -50.36
CA LEU A 470 2.38 12.66 -50.21
C LEU A 470 1.56 13.82 -50.77
N LYS A 471 0.81 13.58 -51.84
CA LYS A 471 -0.21 14.51 -52.35
C LYS A 471 -1.51 14.35 -51.58
N VAL A 472 -2.05 15.46 -51.10
CA VAL A 472 -3.42 15.58 -50.59
C VAL A 472 -4.26 16.25 -51.68
N HIS A 473 -5.17 15.49 -52.29
CA HIS A 473 -5.93 15.94 -53.47
C HIS A 473 -6.97 17.00 -53.15
N SER A 474 -7.63 16.91 -51.99
CA SER A 474 -8.59 17.93 -51.55
C SER A 474 -8.76 17.92 -50.03
N GLY A 475 -8.57 19.08 -49.41
CA GLY A 475 -9.01 19.31 -48.03
C GLY A 475 -8.09 18.68 -47.00
N SER A 476 -8.49 17.56 -46.41
CA SER A 476 -7.90 17.06 -45.16
C SER A 476 -7.31 15.65 -45.30
N THR A 477 -6.27 15.36 -44.52
CA THR A 477 -5.70 14.02 -44.35
C THR A 477 -5.41 13.73 -42.88
N GLN A 478 -5.11 12.47 -42.57
CA GLN A 478 -4.81 11.99 -41.23
C GLN A 478 -3.54 11.15 -41.25
N LEU A 479 -2.73 11.32 -40.21
CA LEU A 479 -1.61 10.46 -39.88
C LEU A 479 -1.99 9.64 -38.64
N HIS A 480 -1.98 8.32 -38.79
CA HIS A 480 -2.20 7.38 -37.69
C HIS A 480 -0.85 7.04 -37.05
N ILE A 481 -0.66 7.46 -35.82
CA ILE A 481 0.48 7.08 -35.00
C ILE A 481 0.08 5.78 -34.29
N ASN A 482 0.97 4.80 -34.19
CA ASN A 482 0.69 3.60 -33.37
C ASN A 482 0.69 3.97 -31.86
N ASP A 483 0.84 3.01 -30.95
CA ASP A 483 0.86 3.21 -29.49
C ASP A 483 2.10 3.96 -28.94
N LYS A 484 2.54 5.01 -29.63
CA LYS A 484 3.70 5.85 -29.30
C LYS A 484 3.34 7.17 -28.64
N LEU A 485 2.06 7.56 -28.63
CA LEU A 485 1.61 8.76 -27.92
C LEU A 485 1.29 8.43 -26.46
N LYS A 486 1.73 9.30 -25.54
CA LYS A 486 1.54 9.17 -24.10
C LYS A 486 0.81 10.40 -23.57
N SER A 487 -0.31 10.17 -22.88
CA SER A 487 -1.08 11.25 -22.25
C SER A 487 -0.20 12.01 -21.25
N GLY A 488 -0.25 13.34 -21.29
CA GLY A 488 0.57 14.22 -20.47
C GLY A 488 1.96 14.53 -21.04
N SER A 489 2.32 13.94 -22.20
CA SER A 489 3.61 14.20 -22.86
C SER A 489 3.52 15.32 -23.91
N TRP A 490 4.64 16.00 -24.14
CA TRP A 490 4.78 17.09 -25.11
C TRP A 490 5.34 16.59 -26.45
N TYR A 491 4.81 17.12 -27.56
CA TYR A 491 5.20 16.75 -28.91
C TYR A 491 5.45 17.94 -29.82
N GLU A 492 6.49 17.86 -30.66
CA GLU A 492 6.74 18.78 -31.78
C GLU A 492 6.64 18.02 -33.10
N LEU A 493 5.99 18.62 -34.09
CA LEU A 493 5.81 18.07 -35.42
C LEU A 493 6.57 18.95 -36.41
N SER A 494 7.45 18.35 -37.21
CA SER A 494 8.02 19.00 -38.39
C SER A 494 7.63 18.29 -39.68
N PHE A 495 7.44 19.04 -40.77
CA PHE A 495 7.20 18.49 -42.09
C PHE A 495 7.54 19.49 -43.19
N TRP A 496 7.96 19.01 -44.35
CA TRP A 496 8.08 19.80 -45.56
C TRP A 496 6.74 19.85 -46.29
N ALA A 497 6.38 21.00 -46.83
CA ALA A 497 5.18 21.12 -47.64
C ALA A 497 5.29 22.17 -48.74
N ARG A 498 4.47 22.00 -49.78
CA ARG A 498 4.15 23.02 -50.79
C ARG A 498 2.73 22.82 -51.31
N GLY A 499 2.12 23.87 -51.84
CA GLY A 499 0.73 23.88 -52.24
C GLY A 499 0.34 25.17 -52.95
N ASP A 500 -0.90 25.59 -52.74
CA ASP A 500 -1.57 26.69 -53.43
C ASP A 500 -2.01 27.83 -52.48
N ASN A 501 -1.22 28.09 -51.44
CA ASN A 501 -1.59 28.90 -50.26
C ASN A 501 -2.71 28.25 -49.42
N SER A 502 -2.75 26.93 -49.40
CA SER A 502 -3.65 26.12 -48.57
C SER A 502 -3.50 26.49 -47.08
N GLN A 503 -4.63 26.76 -46.41
CA GLN A 503 -4.67 26.92 -44.95
C GLN A 503 -4.94 25.57 -44.29
N VAL A 504 -3.99 25.08 -43.48
CA VAL A 504 -4.06 23.75 -42.85
C VAL A 504 -4.02 23.88 -41.34
N LEU A 505 -5.04 23.34 -40.66
CA LEU A 505 -5.06 23.18 -39.20
C LEU A 505 -4.51 21.81 -38.84
N VAL A 506 -3.58 21.77 -37.89
CA VAL A 506 -2.94 20.52 -37.43
C VAL A 506 -3.24 20.30 -35.95
N TYR A 507 -3.75 19.11 -35.60
CA TYR A 507 -4.14 18.77 -34.22
C TYR A 507 -4.17 17.26 -33.96
N PHE A 508 -4.12 16.85 -32.70
CA PHE A 508 -4.35 15.47 -32.26
C PHE A 508 -5.85 15.15 -32.19
N GLY A 509 -6.27 14.04 -32.78
CA GLY A 509 -7.66 13.57 -32.86
C GLY A 509 -8.21 13.53 -34.29
N ASP A 510 -9.43 13.02 -34.44
CA ASP A 510 -10.10 12.75 -35.72
C ASP A 510 -11.15 13.80 -36.13
N THR A 511 -11.65 14.62 -35.20
CA THR A 511 -12.70 15.61 -35.44
C THR A 511 -12.28 17.04 -35.06
N PRO A 512 -12.66 18.08 -35.82
CA PRO A 512 -12.21 19.45 -35.59
C PRO A 512 -12.98 20.22 -34.50
N THR A 513 -14.06 19.67 -33.93
CA THR A 513 -15.02 20.42 -33.09
C THR A 513 -14.55 20.60 -31.64
N ALA A 514 -14.32 21.86 -31.27
CA ALA A 514 -13.85 22.33 -29.96
C ALA A 514 -14.90 22.33 -28.82
N SER A 515 -15.99 21.54 -28.89
CA SER A 515 -17.16 21.73 -28.01
C SER A 515 -17.47 20.60 -27.01
N SER A 516 -16.57 19.65 -26.79
CA SER A 516 -16.65 18.72 -25.66
C SER A 516 -15.24 18.27 -25.30
N GLU A 517 -15.02 17.90 -24.04
CA GLU A 517 -13.75 17.42 -23.43
C GLU A 517 -13.04 16.25 -24.15
N LEU A 518 -13.44 15.90 -25.37
CA LEU A 518 -12.98 14.76 -26.19
C LEU A 518 -12.61 15.12 -27.64
N GLY A 519 -12.71 16.39 -28.10
CA GLY A 519 -12.59 16.73 -29.53
C GLY A 519 -11.19 17.11 -30.04
N ARG A 520 -10.34 17.72 -29.22
CA ARG A 520 -8.95 18.04 -29.58
C ARG A 520 -8.05 17.58 -28.45
N LEU A 521 -7.26 16.55 -28.69
CA LEU A 521 -6.39 15.92 -27.69
C LEU A 521 -5.05 16.68 -27.55
N GLY A 522 -4.96 17.86 -28.15
CA GLY A 522 -3.79 18.73 -28.30
C GLY A 522 -3.83 19.39 -29.68
N ASN A 523 -3.42 20.65 -29.82
CA ASN A 523 -3.52 21.39 -31.09
C ASN A 523 -2.26 22.20 -31.40
N PHE A 524 -1.71 21.99 -32.60
CA PHE A 524 -0.49 22.63 -33.13
C PHE A 524 -0.73 24.00 -33.79
N THR A 525 -1.98 24.31 -34.10
CA THR A 525 -2.42 25.47 -34.89
C THR A 525 -3.52 26.25 -34.18
N VAL A 526 -3.40 26.39 -32.86
CA VAL A 526 -4.29 27.23 -32.04
C VAL A 526 -3.45 28.20 -31.22
N ASP A 527 -3.97 29.40 -31.04
CA ASP A 527 -3.46 30.33 -30.05
C ASP A 527 -4.01 29.91 -28.67
N PRO A 528 -3.18 29.48 -27.72
CA PRO A 528 -3.62 29.06 -26.39
C PRO A 528 -4.13 30.23 -25.53
N LEU A 529 -3.76 31.48 -25.84
CA LEU A 529 -4.24 32.67 -25.14
C LEU A 529 -5.65 33.06 -25.59
N THR A 530 -5.88 33.07 -26.89
CA THR A 530 -7.15 33.56 -27.46
C THR A 530 -8.12 32.44 -27.84
N GLY A 531 -7.65 31.20 -27.91
CA GLY A 531 -8.40 30.04 -28.39
C GLY A 531 -8.62 30.04 -29.91
N ASN A 532 -8.06 31.00 -30.65
CA ASN A 532 -8.29 31.14 -32.08
C ASN A 532 -7.39 30.20 -32.90
N ASN A 533 -7.90 29.70 -34.03
CA ASN A 533 -7.09 28.89 -34.94
C ASN A 533 -6.06 29.77 -35.68
N VAL A 534 -4.81 29.30 -35.74
CA VAL A 534 -3.69 29.90 -36.49
C VAL A 534 -3.18 28.85 -37.50
N PRO A 535 -3.77 28.77 -38.71
CA PRO A 535 -3.41 27.73 -39.67
C PRO A 535 -1.99 27.88 -40.21
N ALA A 536 -1.35 26.75 -40.51
CA ALA A 536 -0.14 26.73 -41.33
C ALA A 536 -0.51 27.10 -42.78
N ILE A 537 0.14 28.12 -43.34
CA ILE A 537 -0.10 28.59 -44.71
C ILE A 537 0.88 27.88 -45.64
N ILE A 538 0.40 26.91 -46.42
CA ILE A 538 1.23 26.08 -47.30
C ILE A 538 1.40 26.77 -48.67
N GLY A 539 2.56 27.41 -48.87
CA GLY A 539 2.87 28.23 -50.04
C GLY A 539 3.32 27.45 -51.28
N PHE A 540 3.64 28.15 -52.37
CA PHE A 540 3.98 27.55 -53.67
C PHE A 540 5.34 26.85 -53.73
N ASP A 541 6.27 27.26 -52.87
CA ASP A 541 7.61 26.69 -52.79
C ASP A 541 7.71 25.71 -51.61
N TRP A 542 8.59 24.72 -51.76
CA TRP A 542 8.89 23.77 -50.70
C TRP A 542 9.51 24.49 -49.49
N LYS A 543 8.89 24.29 -48.32
CA LYS A 543 9.36 24.83 -47.06
C LYS A 543 9.12 23.84 -45.92
N GLU A 544 10.01 23.83 -44.93
CA GLU A 544 9.78 23.14 -43.66
C GLU A 544 8.86 23.95 -42.73
N TYR A 545 7.87 23.27 -42.14
CA TYR A 545 6.99 23.78 -41.09
C TYR A 545 7.33 23.04 -39.81
N LYS A 546 7.66 23.77 -38.74
CA LYS A 546 7.86 23.23 -37.39
C LYS A 546 6.75 23.74 -36.49
N LEU A 547 5.98 22.83 -35.90
CA LEU A 547 4.82 23.15 -35.08
C LEU A 547 4.92 22.50 -33.71
N GLY A 548 4.57 23.24 -32.66
CA GLY A 548 4.64 22.81 -31.27
C GLY A 548 5.74 23.52 -30.50
N PRO A 549 6.14 23.00 -29.32
CA PRO A 549 5.60 21.79 -28.66
C PRO A 549 4.11 21.90 -28.29
N VAL A 550 3.40 20.77 -28.27
CA VAL A 550 1.98 20.63 -27.90
C VAL A 550 1.79 19.47 -26.91
N LEU A 551 1.03 19.72 -25.84
CA LEU A 551 0.65 18.69 -24.88
C LEU A 551 -0.41 17.75 -25.46
N TYR A 552 -0.17 16.43 -25.39
CA TYR A 552 -1.16 15.42 -25.75
C TYR A 552 -1.94 14.95 -24.52
N ASN A 553 -3.26 15.14 -24.52
CA ASN A 553 -4.19 14.81 -23.44
C ASN A 553 -5.09 13.59 -23.77
N GLY A 554 -4.75 12.83 -24.81
CA GLY A 554 -5.55 11.69 -25.25
C GLY A 554 -5.29 10.40 -24.50
N ALA A 555 -6.32 9.56 -24.36
CA ALA A 555 -6.14 8.17 -23.97
C ALA A 555 -5.33 7.41 -25.04
N THR A 556 -4.70 6.29 -24.67
CA THR A 556 -3.83 5.50 -25.56
C THR A 556 -4.52 4.95 -26.82
N SER A 557 -5.84 5.03 -26.92
CA SER A 557 -6.66 4.50 -28.02
C SER A 557 -6.86 5.46 -29.21
N THR A 558 -6.47 6.73 -29.12
CA THR A 558 -6.76 7.79 -30.12
C THR A 558 -5.49 8.45 -30.66
N ASN A 559 -4.66 7.66 -31.34
CA ASN A 559 -3.33 8.09 -31.79
C ASN A 559 -3.35 8.66 -33.22
N ILE A 560 -4.05 9.77 -33.44
CA ILE A 560 -4.22 10.39 -34.77
C ILE A 560 -3.73 11.83 -34.75
N ILE A 561 -3.01 12.24 -35.79
CA ILE A 561 -2.73 13.65 -36.11
C ILE A 561 -3.52 14.01 -37.38
N SER A 562 -4.44 14.96 -37.27
CA SER A 562 -5.23 15.44 -38.39
C SER A 562 -4.59 16.69 -39.01
N PHE A 563 -4.50 16.69 -40.34
CA PHE A 563 -4.17 17.85 -41.17
C PHE A 563 -5.46 18.28 -41.86
N SER A 564 -6.14 19.29 -41.30
CA SER A 564 -7.43 19.78 -41.78
C SER A 564 -7.25 20.99 -42.69
N GLY A 565 -7.17 20.77 -44.00
CA GLY A 565 -7.07 21.82 -45.00
C GLY A 565 -8.42 22.34 -45.51
N THR A 566 -8.38 23.40 -46.31
CA THR A 566 -9.56 24.00 -46.94
C THR A 566 -10.08 23.10 -48.07
N SER A 567 -11.40 22.83 -48.11
CA SER A 567 -12.01 21.99 -49.15
C SER A 567 -11.68 22.49 -50.55
N GLY A 568 -11.24 21.58 -51.44
CA GLY A 568 -10.86 21.88 -52.81
C GLY A 568 -9.43 22.39 -53.02
N ALA A 569 -8.69 22.68 -51.95
CA ALA A 569 -7.27 23.02 -52.02
C ALA A 569 -6.41 21.74 -51.99
N SER A 570 -5.32 21.74 -52.74
CA SER A 570 -4.40 20.60 -52.85
C SER A 570 -2.98 20.99 -52.45
N TYR A 571 -2.31 20.11 -51.73
CA TYR A 571 -0.96 20.34 -51.25
C TYR A 571 -0.18 19.04 -51.09
N PHE A 572 1.13 19.17 -50.97
CA PHE A 572 2.07 18.07 -50.81
C PHE A 572 2.72 18.13 -49.44
N ILE A 573 2.95 16.98 -48.82
CA ILE A 573 3.64 16.81 -47.55
C ILE A 573 4.79 15.85 -47.76
N ASP A 574 5.96 16.17 -47.21
CA ASP A 574 7.16 15.37 -47.27
C ASP A 574 7.95 15.46 -45.94
N ASN A 575 8.88 14.54 -45.70
CA ASN A 575 9.84 14.56 -44.59
C ASN A 575 9.20 14.88 -43.22
N VAL A 576 8.17 14.11 -42.85
CA VAL A 576 7.40 14.33 -41.60
C VAL A 576 8.12 13.69 -40.43
N ASN A 577 8.36 14.46 -39.37
CA ASN A 577 8.95 14.01 -38.12
C ASN A 577 8.06 14.41 -36.93
N LEU A 578 7.89 13.48 -35.99
CA LEU A 578 7.23 13.74 -34.71
C LEU A 578 8.21 13.45 -33.58
N PHE A 579 8.50 14.47 -32.79
CA PHE A 579 9.39 14.40 -31.64
C PHE A 579 8.58 14.38 -30.35
N SER A 580 8.82 13.40 -29.49
CA SER A 580 8.41 13.42 -28.08
C SER A 580 9.42 14.24 -27.30
N MET A 581 9.00 15.15 -26.44
CA MET A 581 9.89 16.16 -25.83
C MET A 581 9.95 16.12 -24.30
N GLY A 582 8.93 15.56 -23.65
CA GLY A 582 8.87 15.46 -22.19
C GLY A 582 7.61 14.70 -21.77
N ASP A 583 7.59 14.23 -20.52
CA ASP A 583 6.53 13.38 -19.98
C ASP A 583 5.70 14.07 -18.89
N ASN A 584 6.00 15.34 -18.59
CA ASN A 584 5.28 16.15 -17.62
C ASN A 584 4.67 17.40 -18.30
N PRO A 585 3.37 17.71 -18.07
CA PRO A 585 2.74 18.93 -18.55
C PRO A 585 3.48 20.22 -18.20
N SER A 586 4.25 20.25 -17.11
CA SER A 586 4.99 21.43 -16.65
C SER A 586 6.40 21.55 -17.24
N ASP A 587 6.84 20.62 -18.09
CA ASP A 587 8.21 20.61 -18.65
C ASP A 587 8.46 21.77 -19.63
N TYR A 588 7.43 22.26 -20.32
CA TYR A 588 7.54 23.27 -21.37
C TYR A 588 6.59 24.43 -21.10
N VAL A 589 7.17 25.60 -20.84
CA VAL A 589 6.45 26.82 -20.45
C VAL A 589 6.67 27.89 -21.53
N PRO A 590 5.71 28.08 -22.46
CA PRO A 590 5.76 29.14 -23.46
C PRO A 590 5.18 30.44 -22.89
N ILE A 591 6.04 31.40 -22.54
CA ILE A 591 5.65 32.70 -21.97
C ILE A 591 6.44 33.84 -22.61
N ILE A 592 5.88 35.04 -22.57
CA ILE A 592 6.58 36.27 -22.97
C ILE A 592 7.73 36.49 -21.98
N LYS A 593 8.93 36.69 -22.52
CA LYS A 593 10.16 36.99 -21.80
C LYS A 593 9.91 38.10 -20.77
N ASP A 594 10.44 37.88 -19.57
CA ASP A 594 10.35 38.79 -18.42
C ASP A 594 8.92 39.07 -17.90
N SER A 595 7.87 38.43 -18.43
CA SER A 595 6.49 38.66 -17.96
C SER A 595 6.21 38.13 -16.55
N TRP A 596 7.02 37.19 -16.06
CA TRP A 596 6.95 36.70 -14.68
C TRP A 596 7.49 37.71 -13.66
N LYS A 597 8.26 38.72 -14.12
CA LYS A 597 8.91 39.65 -13.21
C LYS A 597 7.88 40.43 -12.40
N THR A 598 8.24 40.64 -11.14
CA THR A 598 7.50 41.52 -10.23
C THR A 598 7.54 42.97 -10.71
N THR A 599 6.74 43.86 -10.13
CA THR A 599 6.73 45.29 -10.50
C THR A 599 8.09 45.95 -10.22
N GLU A 600 8.82 45.42 -9.24
CA GLU A 600 10.16 45.82 -8.84
C GLU A 600 11.27 45.24 -9.75
N GLY A 601 10.92 44.30 -10.64
CA GLY A 601 11.84 43.68 -11.60
C GLY A 601 12.52 42.38 -11.13
N TYR A 602 12.08 41.79 -10.01
CA TYR A 602 12.58 40.50 -9.52
C TYR A 602 11.98 39.32 -10.27
N ASP A 603 12.75 38.25 -10.47
CA ASP A 603 12.28 37.01 -11.09
C ASP A 603 11.31 36.22 -10.20
N VAL A 604 11.32 36.46 -8.88
CA VAL A 604 10.37 35.88 -7.93
C VAL A 604 10.08 36.86 -6.78
N SER A 605 8.99 36.63 -6.03
CA SER A 605 8.66 37.44 -4.87
C SER A 605 9.64 37.23 -3.71
N GLN A 606 9.79 38.25 -2.85
CA GLN A 606 10.63 38.17 -1.64
C GLN A 606 10.17 37.11 -0.63
N ALA A 607 8.96 36.57 -0.79
CA ALA A 607 8.48 35.48 0.03
C ALA A 607 9.03 34.12 -0.40
N CYS A 608 9.42 33.97 -1.67
CA CYS A 608 9.98 32.75 -2.24
C CYS A 608 11.51 32.73 -2.20
N ASP A 609 12.11 33.91 -2.24
CA ASP A 609 13.55 34.13 -2.17
C ASP A 609 13.83 35.42 -1.38
N SER A 610 14.54 35.31 -0.26
CA SER A 610 14.86 36.49 0.56
C SER A 610 15.90 37.42 -0.08
N THR A 611 16.66 36.95 -1.08
CA THR A 611 17.69 37.69 -1.81
C THR A 611 17.54 37.56 -3.34
N PRO A 612 16.39 37.97 -3.93
CA PRO A 612 16.02 37.65 -5.33
C PRO A 612 16.83 38.40 -6.41
N LEU A 613 17.89 39.10 -6.02
CA LEU A 613 18.80 39.82 -6.92
C LEU A 613 20.15 39.12 -7.08
N ASP A 614 20.43 38.11 -6.25
CA ASP A 614 21.64 37.31 -6.39
C ASP A 614 21.44 36.22 -7.48
N PRO A 615 22.51 35.60 -7.97
CA PRO A 615 22.42 34.57 -9.02
C PRO A 615 22.14 33.16 -8.45
N TYR A 616 21.86 33.03 -7.15
CA TYR A 616 21.66 31.77 -6.46
C TYR A 616 20.16 31.43 -6.35
N PRO A 617 19.81 30.14 -6.19
CA PRO A 617 18.42 29.78 -5.98
C PRO A 617 17.93 30.19 -4.59
N GLY A 618 16.71 30.70 -4.52
CA GLY A 618 16.04 31.08 -3.27
C GLY A 618 15.63 29.89 -2.38
N GLU A 619 15.22 30.19 -1.15
CA GLU A 619 14.95 29.19 -0.11
C GLU A 619 13.82 28.21 -0.46
N TYR A 620 12.85 28.64 -1.25
CA TYR A 620 11.69 27.83 -1.61
C TYR A 620 11.74 27.25 -3.03
N LEU A 621 12.92 27.18 -3.65
CA LEU A 621 13.08 26.48 -4.92
C LEU A 621 12.62 25.01 -4.78
N GLY A 622 11.82 24.53 -5.72
CA GLY A 622 11.22 23.19 -5.71
C GLY A 622 9.87 23.11 -5.00
N CYS A 623 9.26 24.25 -4.66
CA CYS A 623 7.96 24.29 -3.99
C CYS A 623 6.84 23.72 -4.88
N LYS A 624 6.21 22.64 -4.42
CA LYS A 624 5.13 21.93 -5.11
C LYS A 624 3.92 21.72 -4.20
N SER A 625 2.74 21.59 -4.79
CA SER A 625 1.49 21.33 -4.08
C SER A 625 1.15 19.84 -4.05
N TYR A 626 0.76 19.34 -2.87
CA TYR A 626 0.42 17.96 -2.60
C TYR A 626 -0.92 17.85 -1.86
N VAL A 627 -1.59 16.71 -2.06
CA VAL A 627 -2.76 16.29 -1.26
C VAL A 627 -2.35 15.10 -0.40
N PRO A 628 -2.28 15.25 0.95
CA PRO A 628 -1.99 14.15 1.84
C PRO A 628 -3.21 13.25 2.03
N ARG A 629 -3.02 12.05 2.58
CA ARG A 629 -4.12 11.10 2.89
C ARG A 629 -5.22 11.71 3.78
N SER A 630 -4.85 12.59 4.71
CA SER A 630 -5.78 13.29 5.59
C SER A 630 -6.70 14.28 4.86
N GLY A 631 -6.42 14.57 3.59
CA GLY A 631 -7.09 15.60 2.80
C GLY A 631 -6.54 17.00 3.09
N GLY A 632 -6.99 17.98 2.30
CA GLY A 632 -6.43 19.33 2.31
C GLY A 632 -5.25 19.48 1.37
N GLU A 633 -4.87 20.71 1.05
CA GLU A 633 -3.74 21.01 0.17
C GLU A 633 -2.56 21.48 1.03
N ILE A 634 -1.35 20.96 0.77
CA ILE A 634 -0.12 21.37 1.43
C ILE A 634 0.96 21.63 0.39
N ASN A 635 1.76 22.69 0.60
CA ASN A 635 2.84 23.06 -0.30
C ASN A 635 4.18 22.75 0.35
N LEU A 636 5.01 21.98 -0.36
CA LEU A 636 6.26 21.43 0.15
C LEU A 636 7.41 21.67 -0.84
N ILE A 637 8.59 21.97 -0.30
CA ILE A 637 9.86 21.98 -1.07
C ILE A 637 10.55 20.60 -1.08
N GLY A 638 10.07 19.67 -0.26
CA GLY A 638 10.64 18.33 -0.18
C GLY A 638 10.18 17.56 1.06
N PHE A 639 10.82 16.41 1.27
CA PHE A 639 10.59 15.52 2.41
C PHE A 639 11.88 15.40 3.21
N GLN A 640 11.78 15.42 4.54
CA GLN A 640 12.91 15.20 5.43
C GLN A 640 13.52 13.82 5.22
N ASN A 641 12.66 12.80 5.10
CA ASN A 641 13.02 11.43 4.74
C ASN A 641 11.87 10.78 3.97
N LEU A 642 12.20 9.87 3.06
CA LEU A 642 11.22 8.94 2.48
C LEU A 642 11.00 7.76 3.44
N CYS A 643 9.78 7.24 3.47
CA CYS A 643 9.40 6.10 4.31
C CYS A 643 8.79 4.98 3.47
N ARG A 644 8.78 3.76 4.03
CA ARG A 644 8.15 2.59 3.41
C ARG A 644 6.64 2.80 3.29
N ALA A 645 6.01 2.21 2.27
CA ALA A 645 4.56 2.28 2.10
C ALA A 645 3.80 1.65 3.28
N GLU A 646 4.36 0.62 3.88
CA GLU A 646 3.83 -0.06 5.07
C GLU A 646 3.96 0.79 6.34
N ALA A 647 4.70 1.90 6.33
CA ALA A 647 4.86 2.81 7.46
C ALA A 647 3.92 4.03 7.39
N VAL A 648 3.09 4.14 6.34
CA VAL A 648 2.12 5.25 6.21
C VAL A 648 1.19 5.28 7.43
N GLY A 649 1.10 6.45 8.07
CA GLY A 649 0.36 6.66 9.32
C GLY A 649 1.13 6.24 10.57
N CYS A 650 2.45 6.06 10.50
CA CYS A 650 3.28 5.67 11.65
C CYS A 650 3.18 6.67 12.81
N VAL A 651 2.85 6.15 13.99
CA VAL A 651 2.76 6.89 15.24
C VAL A 651 3.40 6.11 16.39
N GLY A 652 3.97 6.82 17.37
CA GLY A 652 4.43 6.24 18.63
C GLY A 652 3.29 6.13 19.64
N LEU A 653 3.08 4.94 20.18
CA LEU A 653 1.97 4.59 21.08
C LEU A 653 2.47 3.81 22.29
N VAL A 654 1.68 3.78 23.36
CA VAL A 654 1.87 2.88 24.51
C VAL A 654 0.86 1.73 24.40
N ASP A 655 1.34 0.48 24.37
CA ASP A 655 0.48 -0.71 24.50
C ASP A 655 0.02 -0.85 25.95
N THR A 656 -1.29 -0.83 26.19
CA THR A 656 -1.83 -0.86 27.54
C THR A 656 -2.24 -2.26 27.99
N ASN A 657 -1.98 -3.31 27.21
CA ASN A 657 -2.47 -4.66 27.45
C ASN A 657 -4.00 -4.71 27.63
N ASN A 658 -4.72 -3.87 26.89
CA ASN A 658 -6.18 -3.68 26.98
C ASN A 658 -6.69 -3.17 28.34
N VAL A 659 -5.79 -2.74 29.23
CA VAL A 659 -6.14 -2.12 30.51
C VAL A 659 -6.23 -0.62 30.34
N ARG A 660 -7.31 -0.01 30.83
CA ARG A 660 -7.38 1.45 30.93
C ARG A 660 -6.50 1.91 32.09
N PRO A 661 -5.55 2.85 31.91
CA PRO A 661 -4.68 3.30 33.01
C PRO A 661 -5.44 3.85 34.22
N GLU A 662 -6.62 4.44 33.96
CA GLU A 662 -7.54 4.96 34.98
C GLU A 662 -8.32 3.87 35.75
N ALA A 663 -8.25 2.60 35.32
CA ALA A 663 -8.90 1.50 36.02
C ALA A 663 -8.21 1.15 37.36
N PHE A 664 -6.94 1.56 37.53
CA PHE A 664 -6.14 1.16 38.69
C PHE A 664 -5.32 2.34 39.21
N ASN A 665 -5.27 2.51 40.54
CA ASN A 665 -4.36 3.48 41.13
C ASN A 665 -3.01 2.81 41.37
N SER A 666 -1.92 3.47 40.96
CA SER A 666 -0.57 2.91 41.08
C SER A 666 -0.14 2.65 42.53
N SER A 667 -0.83 3.27 43.51
CA SER A 667 -0.67 3.04 44.95
C SER A 667 -1.33 1.77 45.48
N ASP A 668 -2.26 1.16 44.73
CA ASP A 668 -3.03 0.00 45.20
C ASP A 668 -2.23 -1.32 45.06
N PHE A 669 -1.09 -1.28 44.37
CA PHE A 669 -0.21 -2.43 44.16
C PHE A 669 0.63 -2.72 45.41
N ILE A 670 0.39 -3.88 46.01
CA ILE A 670 1.11 -4.32 47.21
C ILE A 670 2.43 -5.00 46.78
N SER A 671 3.54 -4.59 47.38
CA SER A 671 4.84 -5.21 47.12
C SER A 671 4.92 -6.61 47.71
N LEU A 672 5.33 -7.59 46.91
CA LEU A 672 5.49 -8.97 47.39
C LEU A 672 6.74 -9.09 48.28
N GLY A 673 6.52 -9.47 49.54
CA GLY A 673 7.54 -9.56 50.58
C GLY A 673 8.08 -8.20 51.05
N VAL A 674 9.16 -8.21 51.83
CA VAL A 674 9.82 -6.98 52.29
C VAL A 674 10.42 -6.23 51.10
N ALA A 675 9.77 -5.13 50.71
CA ALA A 675 10.17 -4.34 49.55
C ALA A 675 11.53 -3.63 49.77
N PRO A 676 12.43 -3.62 48.78
CA PRO A 676 13.62 -2.77 48.84
C PRO A 676 13.23 -1.28 48.73
N PRO A 677 14.03 -0.35 49.29
CA PRO A 677 13.86 1.07 49.01
C PRO A 677 14.13 1.30 47.52
N ASN A 678 13.09 1.64 46.76
CA ASN A 678 13.02 1.69 45.28
C ASN A 678 12.75 0.34 44.61
N ASP A 679 11.66 -0.32 45.00
CA ASP A 679 11.14 -1.47 44.28
C ASP A 679 10.76 -1.08 42.84
N THR A 680 11.46 -1.66 41.86
CA THR A 680 11.24 -1.48 40.41
C THR A 680 10.62 -2.71 39.74
N ARG A 681 10.20 -3.71 40.54
CA ARG A 681 9.58 -4.93 39.99
C ARG A 681 8.32 -4.57 39.20
N GLN A 682 8.10 -5.30 38.10
CA GLN A 682 6.91 -5.16 37.27
C GLN A 682 5.64 -5.36 38.09
N LYS A 683 4.63 -4.52 37.84
CA LYS A 683 3.32 -4.57 38.49
C LYS A 683 2.36 -5.46 37.70
N PHE A 684 1.55 -6.25 38.39
CA PHE A 684 0.59 -7.19 37.81
C PHE A 684 -0.77 -7.09 38.50
N THR A 685 -1.82 -7.24 37.70
CA THR A 685 -3.17 -7.54 38.21
C THR A 685 -3.46 -9.01 37.91
N VAL A 686 -3.79 -9.80 38.94
CA VAL A 686 -4.00 -11.25 38.82
C VAL A 686 -5.43 -11.60 39.21
N TYR A 687 -6.17 -12.22 38.30
CA TYR A 687 -7.51 -12.78 38.54
C TYR A 687 -7.40 -14.28 38.82
N ASN A 688 -8.34 -14.83 39.59
CA ASN A 688 -8.32 -16.24 40.01
C ASN A 688 -6.95 -16.62 40.62
N ALA A 689 -6.40 -15.78 41.49
CA ALA A 689 -5.21 -16.13 42.26
C ALA A 689 -5.54 -17.30 43.22
N LEU A 690 -4.71 -18.34 43.25
CA LEU A 690 -4.95 -19.51 44.08
C LEU A 690 -4.35 -19.29 45.47
N CYS A 691 -5.19 -19.17 46.49
CA CYS A 691 -4.76 -19.18 47.88
C CYS A 691 -4.63 -20.63 48.37
N VAL A 692 -3.47 -20.99 48.90
CA VAL A 692 -3.20 -22.32 49.45
C VAL A 692 -2.86 -22.20 50.93
N LEU A 693 -3.49 -23.03 51.75
CA LEU A 693 -3.24 -23.09 53.18
C LEU A 693 -1.81 -23.52 53.49
N GLY A 694 -1.19 -22.80 54.43
CA GLY A 694 0.03 -23.27 55.07
C GLY A 694 -0.23 -24.51 55.92
N GLN A 695 0.72 -25.45 55.95
CA GLN A 695 0.71 -26.61 56.84
C GLN A 695 1.72 -26.40 57.99
N PRO A 696 1.33 -25.77 59.12
CA PRO A 696 2.19 -25.74 60.28
C PRO A 696 2.34 -27.16 60.87
N PRO A 697 3.57 -27.60 61.21
CA PRO A 697 3.79 -28.93 61.76
C PRO A 697 3.01 -29.12 63.08
N GLY A 698 2.12 -30.12 63.10
CA GLY A 698 1.44 -30.58 64.31
C GLY A 698 0.10 -29.92 64.67
N HIS A 699 -0.58 -29.22 63.75
CA HIS A 699 -1.94 -28.69 63.99
C HIS A 699 -2.96 -29.30 63.01
N SER A 700 -4.03 -29.89 63.55
CA SER A 700 -5.11 -30.57 62.82
C SER A 700 -6.43 -29.78 62.79
N SER A 701 -6.42 -28.50 63.16
CA SER A 701 -7.60 -27.64 63.04
C SER A 701 -7.83 -27.27 61.57
N LEU A 702 -8.93 -27.74 61.00
CA LEU A 702 -9.45 -27.32 59.69
C LEU A 702 -9.71 -25.81 59.73
N LYS A 703 -8.83 -25.00 59.12
CA LYS A 703 -9.13 -23.59 58.83
C LYS A 703 -10.32 -23.53 57.87
N SER A 704 -11.23 -22.58 58.09
CA SER A 704 -12.36 -22.30 57.19
C SER A 704 -12.06 -21.21 56.17
N THR A 705 -10.94 -20.48 56.33
CA THR A 705 -10.49 -19.40 55.45
C THR A 705 -9.01 -19.58 55.12
N CYS A 706 -8.61 -19.11 53.94
CA CYS A 706 -7.22 -18.96 53.54
C CYS A 706 -6.90 -17.46 53.52
N ASP A 707 -6.04 -17.00 54.42
CA ASP A 707 -5.80 -15.57 54.68
C ASP A 707 -4.35 -15.21 54.38
N VAL A 708 -4.11 -14.28 53.45
CA VAL A 708 -2.76 -13.96 52.95
C VAL A 708 -2.35 -12.53 53.28
N ASP A 709 -1.20 -12.41 53.91
CA ASP A 709 -0.43 -11.18 54.11
C ASP A 709 0.74 -11.18 53.11
N LEU A 710 0.70 -10.29 52.12
CA LEU A 710 1.65 -10.29 50.99
C LEU A 710 2.95 -9.58 51.30
N ASN A 711 2.90 -8.54 52.13
CA ASN A 711 4.07 -7.70 52.46
C ASN A 711 4.71 -8.08 53.82
N SER A 712 4.10 -9.03 54.54
CA SER A 712 4.51 -9.51 55.86
C SER A 712 4.44 -8.43 56.96
N ASP A 713 3.49 -7.49 56.87
CA ASP A 713 3.28 -6.43 57.85
C ASP A 713 2.35 -6.83 59.02
N GLY A 714 1.79 -8.04 58.97
CA GLY A 714 0.88 -8.60 59.96
C GLY A 714 -0.61 -8.37 59.66
N ILE A 715 -0.95 -7.81 58.49
CA ILE A 715 -2.32 -7.57 58.02
C ILE A 715 -2.63 -8.50 56.85
N ASN A 716 -3.78 -9.18 56.89
CA ASN A 716 -4.23 -9.99 55.77
C ASN A 716 -4.79 -9.08 54.66
N ASP A 717 -4.15 -9.09 53.50
CA ASP A 717 -4.54 -8.32 52.32
C ASP A 717 -5.69 -8.97 51.55
N TYR A 718 -5.65 -10.31 51.43
CA TYR A 718 -6.62 -11.09 50.67
C TYR A 718 -7.06 -12.33 51.45
N SER A 719 -8.31 -12.75 51.25
CA SER A 719 -8.88 -13.93 51.89
C SER A 719 -9.90 -14.63 51.01
N CYS A 720 -10.04 -15.94 51.16
CA CYS A 720 -11.14 -16.71 50.59
C CYS A 720 -11.62 -17.83 51.52
N ASP A 721 -12.90 -18.19 51.39
CA ASP A 721 -13.51 -19.27 52.15
C ASP A 721 -13.15 -20.63 51.54
N LEU A 722 -12.82 -21.60 52.41
CA LEU A 722 -12.52 -22.97 52.04
C LEU A 722 -13.75 -23.87 52.17
N GLU A 723 -13.99 -24.67 51.14
CA GLU A 723 -14.93 -25.77 51.26
C GLU A 723 -14.42 -26.82 52.27
N LYS A 724 -15.33 -27.57 52.91
CA LYS A 724 -14.98 -28.51 53.99
C LYS A 724 -13.98 -29.57 53.49
N GLY A 725 -12.75 -29.50 53.99
CA GLY A 725 -11.65 -30.42 53.62
C GLY A 725 -10.77 -29.95 52.46
N ALA A 726 -11.11 -28.82 51.82
CA ALA A 726 -10.25 -28.17 50.84
C ALA A 726 -9.01 -27.56 51.49
N LYS A 727 -7.90 -27.54 50.74
CA LYS A 727 -6.62 -26.93 51.17
C LYS A 727 -6.31 -25.63 50.44
N SER A 728 -7.17 -25.23 49.51
CA SER A 728 -7.00 -24.05 48.69
C SER A 728 -8.34 -23.50 48.21
N CYS A 729 -8.38 -22.20 47.94
CA CYS A 729 -9.51 -21.50 47.35
C CYS A 729 -9.00 -20.38 46.43
N TYR A 730 -9.84 -19.92 45.51
CA TYR A 730 -9.49 -18.83 44.60
C TYR A 730 -9.96 -17.49 45.16
N ILE A 731 -9.13 -16.45 45.04
CA ILE A 731 -9.51 -15.07 45.38
C ILE A 731 -10.51 -14.57 44.32
N SER A 732 -11.68 -14.11 44.79
CA SER A 732 -12.79 -13.68 43.93
C SER A 732 -12.60 -12.29 43.31
N THR A 733 -11.75 -11.47 43.91
CA THR A 733 -11.37 -10.14 43.41
C THR A 733 -10.02 -10.17 42.71
N ALA A 734 -9.73 -9.13 41.93
CA ALA A 734 -8.41 -8.95 41.35
C ALA A 734 -7.36 -8.73 42.45
N VAL A 735 -6.19 -9.37 42.31
CA VAL A 735 -5.04 -9.24 43.19
C VAL A 735 -4.01 -8.32 42.52
N GLN A 736 -3.76 -7.16 43.11
CA GLN A 736 -2.81 -6.17 42.57
C GLN A 736 -1.49 -6.23 43.32
N VAL A 737 -0.43 -6.63 42.60
CA VAL A 737 0.87 -6.91 43.20
C VAL A 737 2.02 -6.29 42.42
N GLN A 738 3.05 -5.89 43.16
CA GLN A 738 4.34 -5.50 42.61
C GLN A 738 5.32 -6.67 42.76
N GLY A 739 5.71 -7.25 41.61
CA GLY A 739 6.39 -8.54 41.50
C GLY A 739 5.47 -9.67 41.03
N LYS A 740 6.07 -10.77 40.58
CA LYS A 740 5.36 -11.97 40.11
C LYS A 740 4.97 -12.86 41.30
N LEU A 741 3.71 -13.34 41.31
CA LEU A 741 3.28 -14.37 42.25
C LEU A 741 4.04 -15.68 42.00
N GLN A 742 4.17 -16.51 43.04
CA GLN A 742 4.85 -17.80 42.92
C GLN A 742 4.04 -18.78 42.06
N LEU A 743 4.72 -19.69 41.36
CA LEU A 743 4.07 -20.78 40.64
C LEU A 743 3.66 -21.87 41.63
N TYR A 744 2.45 -22.41 41.50
CA TYR A 744 2.02 -23.51 42.37
C TYR A 744 2.79 -24.81 42.03
N SER A 745 3.72 -25.22 42.90
CA SER A 745 4.51 -26.47 42.77
C SER A 745 4.01 -27.62 43.66
N GLY A 746 2.99 -27.38 44.50
CA GLY A 746 2.51 -28.35 45.49
C GLY A 746 3.33 -28.42 46.79
N ASP A 747 4.32 -27.54 46.98
CA ASP A 747 5.16 -27.50 48.18
C ASP A 747 4.42 -26.98 49.42
N ALA A 748 4.72 -27.58 50.59
CA ALA A 748 4.14 -27.19 51.87
C ALA A 748 4.80 -25.91 52.41
N SER A 749 4.09 -24.78 52.34
CA SER A 749 4.46 -23.58 53.09
C SER A 749 3.96 -23.66 54.53
N VAL A 750 4.59 -22.93 55.46
CA VAL A 750 4.15 -22.84 56.86
C VAL A 750 3.01 -21.81 57.01
N THR A 751 2.93 -20.84 56.08
CA THR A 751 1.91 -19.78 56.04
C THR A 751 1.05 -19.93 54.79
N ASP A 752 -0.14 -19.33 54.82
CA ASP A 752 -1.01 -19.28 53.65
C ASP A 752 -0.36 -18.38 52.58
N LYS A 753 -0.47 -18.75 51.29
CA LYS A 753 0.20 -18.05 50.18
C LYS A 753 -0.65 -18.02 48.92
N LEU A 754 -0.46 -16.97 48.10
CA LEU A 754 -1.03 -16.87 46.76
C LEU A 754 -0.09 -17.43 45.70
N TYR A 755 -0.69 -18.13 44.74
CA TYR A 755 -0.01 -18.74 43.60
C TYR A 755 -0.72 -18.44 42.28
N VAL A 756 0.06 -18.48 41.19
CA VAL A 756 -0.46 -18.64 39.82
C VAL A 756 -0.76 -20.11 39.59
N SER A 757 -1.97 -20.38 39.08
CA SER A 757 -2.44 -21.69 38.65
C SER A 757 -2.87 -21.63 37.19
N ALA A 758 -3.25 -22.78 36.62
CA ALA A 758 -3.81 -22.82 35.26
C ALA A 758 -5.03 -21.90 35.08
N SER A 759 -5.82 -21.64 36.14
CA SER A 759 -7.02 -20.81 36.07
C SER A 759 -6.75 -19.31 36.23
N SER A 760 -5.51 -18.92 36.53
CA SER A 760 -5.16 -17.55 36.93
C SER A 760 -4.87 -16.65 35.73
N VAL A 761 -5.42 -15.45 35.67
CA VAL A 761 -5.16 -14.51 34.57
C VAL A 761 -4.29 -13.37 35.09
N SER A 762 -3.03 -13.33 34.66
CA SER A 762 -2.08 -12.26 35.00
C SER A 762 -2.06 -11.22 33.89
N ILE A 763 -2.13 -9.94 34.24
CA ILE A 763 -2.07 -8.82 33.29
C ILE A 763 -1.02 -7.81 33.77
N PRO A 764 0.04 -7.53 32.96
CA PRO A 764 1.05 -6.53 33.31
C PRO A 764 0.45 -5.13 33.29
N TYR A 765 0.67 -4.37 34.37
CA TYR A 765 0.31 -2.95 34.45
C TYR A 765 1.36 -2.09 33.73
N VAL A 766 0.90 -1.10 32.97
CA VAL A 766 1.76 -0.18 32.21
C VAL A 766 1.56 1.24 32.71
N ASP A 767 2.65 1.88 33.18
CA ASP A 767 2.67 3.32 33.49
C ASP A 767 2.88 4.11 32.21
N THR A 768 1.82 4.75 31.69
CA THR A 768 1.86 5.46 30.42
C THR A 768 2.85 6.62 30.37
N ASN A 769 3.25 7.16 31.53
CA ASN A 769 4.23 8.27 31.57
C ASN A 769 5.68 7.79 31.45
N ASN A 770 5.94 6.50 31.70
CA ASN A 770 7.28 5.92 31.73
C ASN A 770 7.43 4.68 30.83
N ALA A 771 6.44 4.42 29.97
CA ALA A 771 6.43 3.25 29.09
C ALA A 771 7.29 3.45 27.84
N ASN A 772 7.88 2.35 27.36
CA ASN A 772 8.50 2.31 26.04
C ASN A 772 7.43 2.45 24.96
N LEU A 773 7.74 3.21 23.92
CA LEU A 773 6.83 3.38 22.78
C LEU A 773 6.94 2.20 21.82
N VAL A 774 5.77 1.75 21.37
CA VAL A 774 5.60 0.89 20.21
C VAL A 774 5.22 1.75 19.02
N TYR A 775 5.68 1.39 17.83
CA TYR A 775 5.48 2.18 16.63
C TYR A 775 4.60 1.40 15.66
N LEU A 776 3.38 1.91 15.46
CA LEU A 776 2.35 1.25 14.68
C LEU A 776 1.72 2.22 13.69
N THR A 777 1.23 1.69 12.58
CA THR A 777 0.47 2.48 11.60
C THR A 777 -0.96 2.72 12.07
N TYR A 778 -1.35 3.99 12.13
CA TYR A 778 -2.71 4.43 12.41
C TYR A 778 -3.48 4.70 11.11
N ARG A 779 -4.01 3.64 10.52
CA ARG A 779 -4.79 3.64 9.26
C ARG A 779 -6.21 3.11 9.49
N ASP A 780 -7.17 3.54 8.67
CA ASP A 780 -8.60 3.31 8.92
C ASP A 780 -8.98 1.82 8.91
N GLU A 781 -8.34 1.03 8.05
CA GLU A 781 -8.50 -0.43 7.96
C GLU A 781 -8.08 -1.19 9.24
N PHE A 782 -7.18 -0.60 10.03
CA PHE A 782 -6.68 -1.17 11.28
C PHE A 782 -7.39 -0.61 12.50
N LYS A 783 -8.21 0.42 12.36
CA LYS A 783 -9.01 0.95 13.47
C LYS A 783 -10.12 -0.03 13.83
N CYS A 784 -10.45 -0.05 15.12
CA CYS A 784 -11.59 -0.80 15.63
C CYS A 784 -12.41 0.08 16.59
N ASN A 785 -13.68 -0.28 16.78
CA ASN A 785 -14.55 0.41 17.72
C ASN A 785 -14.24 -0.04 19.16
N GLN A 786 -14.23 0.90 20.10
CA GLN A 786 -14.01 0.61 21.53
C GLN A 786 -14.95 -0.46 22.12
N ASN A 787 -16.15 -0.63 21.56
CA ASN A 787 -17.10 -1.65 21.99
C ASN A 787 -16.61 -3.09 21.73
N TYR A 788 -15.57 -3.25 20.91
CA TYR A 788 -14.94 -4.53 20.61
C TYR A 788 -13.58 -4.72 21.29
N LEU A 789 -13.22 -3.86 22.27
CA LEU A 789 -11.97 -3.99 23.02
C LEU A 789 -11.81 -5.42 23.59
N GLY A 790 -10.64 -6.01 23.37
CA GLY A 790 -10.35 -7.38 23.79
C GLY A 790 -10.88 -8.45 22.84
N CYS A 791 -11.42 -8.11 21.67
CA CYS A 791 -11.86 -9.09 20.69
C CYS A 791 -10.72 -10.06 20.30
N THR A 792 -10.86 -11.32 20.70
CA THR A 792 -9.83 -12.35 20.59
C THR A 792 -10.40 -13.57 19.88
N GLU A 793 -9.66 -14.10 18.91
CA GLU A 793 -9.93 -15.42 18.34
C GLU A 793 -9.47 -16.50 19.32
N VAL A 794 -10.35 -17.46 19.61
CA VAL A 794 -10.09 -18.53 20.57
C VAL A 794 -10.51 -19.89 20.03
N GLY A 795 -9.76 -20.92 20.41
CA GLY A 795 -10.11 -22.32 20.22
C GLY A 795 -10.88 -22.85 21.44
N VAL A 796 -12.19 -23.05 21.31
CA VAL A 796 -13.03 -23.70 22.34
C VAL A 796 -12.70 -25.18 22.39
N GLN A 797 -12.08 -25.61 23.49
CA GLN A 797 -11.61 -26.97 23.66
C GLN A 797 -12.77 -27.90 24.04
N ASN A 798 -12.96 -28.96 23.26
CA ASN A 798 -13.91 -30.03 23.54
C ASN A 798 -13.16 -31.37 23.66
N GLN A 799 -13.32 -32.06 24.78
CA GLN A 799 -12.74 -33.39 24.95
C GLN A 799 -13.57 -34.41 24.17
N VAL A 800 -12.96 -35.09 23.20
CA VAL A 800 -13.61 -36.07 22.32
C VAL A 800 -13.11 -37.50 22.53
N LEU A 801 -12.02 -37.73 23.26
CA LEU A 801 -11.53 -39.06 23.64
C LEU A 801 -11.23 -39.15 25.15
N PRO A 802 -11.27 -40.34 25.77
CA PRO A 802 -11.15 -40.50 27.23
C PRO A 802 -9.79 -40.10 27.84
N ASP A 803 -8.70 -40.20 27.08
CA ASP A 803 -7.35 -39.98 27.61
C ASP A 803 -7.00 -38.49 27.68
N LYS A 804 -7.26 -37.88 28.83
CA LYS A 804 -6.99 -36.47 29.10
C LYS A 804 -5.51 -36.11 28.92
N THR A 805 -4.56 -37.04 29.01
CA THR A 805 -3.12 -36.73 28.95
C THR A 805 -2.61 -36.44 27.53
N LYS A 806 -3.44 -36.70 26.51
CA LYS A 806 -3.06 -36.58 25.10
C LYS A 806 -3.76 -35.41 24.44
N ALA A 807 -2.98 -34.59 23.73
CA ALA A 807 -3.53 -33.49 22.94
C ALA A 807 -4.51 -33.97 21.85
N SER A 808 -4.30 -35.18 21.31
CA SER A 808 -5.21 -35.80 20.32
C SER A 808 -6.60 -36.12 20.86
N SER A 809 -6.81 -36.05 22.18
CA SER A 809 -8.12 -36.26 22.80
C SER A 809 -9.04 -35.06 22.74
N TYR A 810 -8.58 -33.95 22.17
CA TYR A 810 -9.30 -32.68 22.13
C TYR A 810 -9.49 -32.20 20.70
N GLU A 811 -10.69 -31.70 20.40
CA GLU A 811 -11.01 -30.94 19.20
C GLU A 811 -11.30 -29.48 19.58
N PHE A 812 -11.01 -28.55 18.69
CA PHE A 812 -11.16 -27.11 18.94
C PHE A 812 -12.17 -26.49 17.99
N GLY A 813 -13.21 -25.87 18.55
CA GLY A 813 -14.15 -25.03 17.80
C GLY A 813 -13.65 -23.58 17.77
N GLN A 814 -13.68 -22.94 16.60
CA GLN A 814 -13.31 -21.52 16.50
C GLN A 814 -14.42 -20.63 17.08
N LYS A 815 -14.04 -19.62 17.87
CA LYS A 815 -14.95 -18.59 18.37
C LYS A 815 -14.23 -17.24 18.51
N PHE A 816 -15.01 -16.16 18.53
CA PHE A 816 -14.51 -14.79 18.71
C PHE A 816 -15.19 -14.18 19.93
N VAL A 817 -14.41 -13.88 20.97
CA VAL A 817 -14.91 -13.43 22.27
C VAL A 817 -14.28 -12.09 22.67
N LEU A 818 -14.99 -11.28 23.45
CA LEU A 818 -14.46 -10.08 24.08
C LEU A 818 -13.75 -10.47 25.38
N ASN A 819 -12.43 -10.59 25.30
CA ASN A 819 -11.56 -10.82 26.43
C ASN A 819 -11.33 -9.51 27.22
N ASP A 820 -12.36 -9.08 27.95
CA ASP A 820 -12.37 -7.83 28.71
C ASP A 820 -12.33 -8.10 30.22
N ILE A 821 -11.32 -7.50 30.85
CA ILE A 821 -11.05 -7.53 32.29
C ILE A 821 -12.25 -7.07 33.14
N ASN A 822 -13.08 -6.17 32.62
CA ASN A 822 -14.25 -5.65 33.34
C ASN A 822 -15.33 -6.73 33.57
N ASN A 823 -15.31 -7.79 32.76
CA ASN A 823 -16.32 -8.85 32.79
C ASN A 823 -15.82 -10.11 33.53
N TYR A 824 -14.54 -10.18 33.88
CA TYR A 824 -13.92 -11.38 34.48
C TYR A 824 -14.56 -11.83 35.79
N SER A 825 -15.08 -10.89 36.59
CA SER A 825 -15.78 -11.21 37.85
C SER A 825 -17.01 -12.10 37.64
N GLU A 826 -17.56 -12.14 36.43
CA GLU A 826 -18.68 -13.00 36.09
C GLU A 826 -18.42 -14.02 34.98
N THR A 827 -17.44 -13.82 34.10
CA THR A 827 -17.19 -14.74 32.98
C THR A 827 -16.15 -15.80 33.31
N LEU A 828 -15.19 -15.53 34.19
CA LEU A 828 -14.15 -16.50 34.52
C LEU A 828 -14.71 -17.66 35.37
N CYS A 829 -14.21 -18.85 35.10
CA CYS A 829 -14.37 -20.02 35.94
C CYS A 829 -13.00 -20.66 36.19
N THR A 830 -12.94 -21.78 36.92
CA THR A 830 -11.69 -22.46 37.24
C THR A 830 -11.59 -23.84 36.58
N GLN A 831 -10.37 -24.37 36.44
CA GLN A 831 -10.13 -25.68 35.84
C GLN A 831 -10.92 -26.80 36.55
N ASP A 832 -11.05 -26.74 37.87
CA ASP A 832 -11.83 -27.72 38.65
C ASP A 832 -13.33 -27.69 38.32
N GLN A 833 -13.82 -26.58 37.78
CA GLN A 833 -15.20 -26.36 37.37
C GLN A 833 -15.47 -26.77 35.92
N LEU A 834 -14.46 -27.22 35.16
CA LEU A 834 -14.64 -27.68 33.80
C LEU A 834 -15.80 -28.68 33.69
N SER A 835 -16.60 -28.48 32.64
CA SER A 835 -17.78 -29.29 32.33
C SER A 835 -18.94 -29.15 33.33
N CYS A 836 -18.88 -28.28 34.33
CA CYS A 836 -20.03 -28.02 35.19
C CYS A 836 -21.24 -27.54 34.35
N GLN A 837 -22.38 -28.19 34.52
CA GLN A 837 -23.64 -27.87 33.87
C GLN A 837 -24.80 -27.91 34.86
N GLN A 838 -25.87 -27.21 34.50
CA GLN A 838 -27.13 -27.22 35.24
C GLN A 838 -28.09 -28.25 34.63
N PHE A 839 -28.63 -29.13 35.48
CA PHE A 839 -29.61 -30.14 35.10
C PHE A 839 -30.90 -29.91 35.89
N SER A 840 -32.06 -30.08 35.23
CA SER A 840 -33.37 -29.94 35.86
C SER A 840 -34.19 -31.23 35.74
N GLY A 841 -34.69 -31.74 36.86
CA GLY A 841 -35.62 -32.88 36.91
C GLY A 841 -36.60 -32.74 38.08
N ASN A 842 -37.88 -33.07 37.87
CA ASN A 842 -38.94 -33.05 38.89
C ASN A 842 -38.97 -31.75 39.76
N ASN A 843 -38.87 -30.57 39.13
CA ASN A 843 -38.80 -29.25 39.78
C ASN A 843 -37.59 -29.02 40.72
N THR A 844 -36.57 -29.87 40.65
CA THR A 844 -35.28 -29.66 41.33
C THR A 844 -34.19 -29.30 40.32
N VAL A 845 -33.35 -28.34 40.69
CA VAL A 845 -32.15 -27.95 39.93
C VAL A 845 -30.95 -28.57 40.61
N SER A 846 -30.10 -29.23 39.84
CA SER A 846 -28.85 -29.82 40.31
C SER A 846 -27.71 -29.43 39.39
N PHE A 847 -26.49 -29.43 39.93
CA PHE A 847 -25.29 -29.04 39.20
C PHE A 847 -24.32 -30.22 39.19
N PHE A 848 -23.99 -30.71 37.99
CA PHE A 848 -23.07 -31.84 37.80
C PHE A 848 -22.07 -31.51 36.71
N LYS A 849 -20.95 -32.24 36.67
CA LYS A 849 -20.12 -32.23 35.46
C LYS A 849 -20.84 -33.01 34.37
N ASP A 850 -20.95 -32.41 33.19
CA ASP A 850 -21.59 -33.01 32.03
C ASP A 850 -20.72 -34.16 31.48
N PRO A 851 -21.19 -35.41 31.57
CA PRO A 851 -20.42 -36.56 31.09
C PRO A 851 -20.29 -36.59 29.56
N ALA A 852 -21.10 -35.83 28.81
CA ALA A 852 -20.89 -35.68 27.37
C ALA A 852 -19.59 -34.91 27.05
N GLN A 853 -19.10 -34.11 27.99
CA GLN A 853 -17.88 -33.30 27.85
C GLN A 853 -16.62 -34.03 28.36
N SER A 854 -16.72 -35.28 28.83
CA SER A 854 -15.58 -36.07 29.34
C SER A 854 -14.92 -36.99 28.30
N GLY A 855 -15.18 -36.79 27.01
CA GLY A 855 -14.59 -37.55 25.90
C GLY A 855 -15.29 -38.87 25.58
N ALA A 856 -15.91 -39.53 26.57
CA ALA A 856 -16.75 -40.70 26.34
C ALA A 856 -17.79 -40.94 27.45
N ILE A 857 -18.84 -41.64 27.07
CA ILE A 857 -19.90 -42.14 27.95
C ILE A 857 -19.86 -43.68 27.90
N CYS A 858 -20.26 -44.33 28.98
CA CYS A 858 -20.34 -45.79 29.05
C CYS A 858 -21.73 -46.30 28.67
N THR A 859 -21.80 -47.36 27.86
CA THR A 859 -23.05 -48.05 27.51
C THR A 859 -22.96 -49.52 27.93
N TYR A 860 -24.04 -50.03 28.51
CA TYR A 860 -24.12 -51.44 28.91
C TYR A 860 -24.32 -52.34 27.68
N ARG A 861 -23.62 -53.48 27.63
CA ARG A 861 -23.70 -54.47 26.56
C ARG A 861 -23.82 -55.89 27.12
N ASP A 862 -24.80 -56.64 26.62
CA ASP A 862 -25.20 -57.95 27.17
C ASP A 862 -24.25 -59.12 26.82
N ALA A 863 -23.55 -59.08 25.67
CA ALA A 863 -22.53 -60.08 25.28
C ALA A 863 -21.66 -59.57 24.13
N THR A 864 -20.46 -59.11 24.44
CA THR A 864 -19.49 -58.56 23.48
C THR A 864 -18.24 -59.44 23.46
N GLN A 865 -17.72 -59.79 22.27
CA GLN A 865 -16.49 -60.57 22.15
C GLN A 865 -15.27 -59.64 22.32
N VAL A 866 -14.61 -59.74 23.46
CA VAL A 866 -13.39 -58.98 23.80
C VAL A 866 -12.24 -59.98 23.88
N ASN A 867 -11.23 -59.85 23.01
CA ASN A 867 -10.09 -60.77 22.97
C ASN A 867 -10.48 -62.26 22.92
N ALA A 868 -11.50 -62.58 22.11
CA ALA A 868 -12.07 -63.92 21.95
C ALA A 868 -12.84 -64.50 23.17
N ILE A 869 -13.07 -63.71 24.22
CA ILE A 869 -13.89 -64.08 25.39
C ILE A 869 -15.19 -63.27 25.34
N PHE A 870 -16.33 -63.91 25.62
CA PHE A 870 -17.60 -63.19 25.79
C PHE A 870 -17.62 -62.52 27.16
N ALA A 871 -17.71 -61.19 27.15
CA ALA A 871 -17.87 -60.37 28.34
C ALA A 871 -19.12 -59.48 28.18
N SER A 872 -19.81 -59.25 29.29
CA SER A 872 -20.91 -58.28 29.37
C SER A 872 -20.47 -57.09 30.22
N GLY A 873 -21.24 -55.99 30.26
CA GLY A 873 -20.95 -54.87 31.14
C GLY A 873 -20.80 -53.53 30.43
N TRP A 874 -20.09 -52.60 31.06
CA TRP A 874 -20.00 -51.19 30.65
C TRP A 874 -18.79 -50.92 29.74
N PHE A 875 -19.06 -50.53 28.49
CA PHE A 875 -18.06 -50.23 27.47
C PHE A 875 -18.18 -48.78 27.01
N PHE A 876 -17.08 -48.18 26.57
CA PHE A 876 -17.11 -46.86 25.95
C PHE A 876 -18.00 -46.87 24.71
N ASP A 877 -18.84 -45.84 24.58
CA ASP A 877 -19.64 -45.62 23.39
C ASP A 877 -18.83 -44.92 22.29
N GLY A 878 -18.74 -45.56 21.13
CA GLY A 878 -18.04 -45.07 19.94
C GLY A 878 -16.51 -45.09 20.00
N VAL A 879 -15.88 -45.62 21.04
CA VAL A 879 -14.41 -45.59 21.21
C VAL A 879 -13.77 -46.96 20.96
N GLY A 880 -12.70 -46.98 20.16
CA GLY A 880 -11.82 -48.11 19.86
C GLY A 880 -10.36 -47.82 20.22
N ARG A 881 -9.43 -48.56 19.60
CA ARG A 881 -7.98 -48.43 19.76
C ARG A 881 -7.28 -48.44 18.41
N CYS A 882 -6.27 -47.58 18.23
CA CYS A 882 -5.45 -47.60 17.03
C CYS A 882 -4.72 -48.93 16.88
N ASN A 883 -4.71 -49.50 15.68
CA ASN A 883 -4.07 -50.77 15.39
C ASN A 883 -2.55 -50.64 15.16
N ASP A 884 -1.88 -50.00 16.11
CA ASP A 884 -0.42 -49.83 16.14
C ASP A 884 0.14 -50.26 17.50
N THR A 885 1.40 -49.94 17.76
CA THR A 885 2.07 -50.21 19.04
C THR A 885 1.64 -49.25 20.16
N THR A 886 1.06 -48.09 19.82
CA THR A 886 0.64 -47.08 20.81
C THR A 886 -0.68 -47.45 21.48
N LYS A 887 -1.58 -48.12 20.73
CA LYS A 887 -2.93 -48.45 21.17
C LYS A 887 -3.66 -47.22 21.76
N ASN A 888 -3.46 -46.05 21.16
CA ASN A 888 -4.19 -44.84 21.55
C ASN A 888 -5.70 -45.04 21.34
N PHE A 889 -6.53 -44.35 22.13
CA PHE A 889 -7.97 -44.34 21.89
C PHE A 889 -8.29 -43.62 20.58
N CYS A 890 -9.33 -44.07 19.90
CA CYS A 890 -9.80 -43.49 18.64
C CYS A 890 -11.32 -43.66 18.51
N LYS A 891 -11.97 -42.82 17.73
CA LYS A 891 -13.36 -42.99 17.27
C LYS A 891 -13.44 -43.30 15.78
N LYS A 892 -12.42 -42.87 15.01
CA LYS A 892 -12.28 -43.04 13.56
C LYS A 892 -10.81 -43.25 13.19
N ASP A 893 -10.53 -43.79 12.02
CA ASP A 893 -9.16 -44.03 11.53
C ASP A 893 -8.32 -42.74 11.50
N ALA A 894 -8.94 -41.58 11.27
CA ALA A 894 -8.28 -40.28 11.26
C ALA A 894 -7.73 -39.84 12.63
N ASP A 895 -8.16 -40.47 13.73
CA ASP A 895 -7.60 -40.21 15.06
C ASP A 895 -6.28 -40.97 15.30
N CYS A 896 -5.92 -41.88 14.38
CA CYS A 896 -4.72 -42.69 14.41
C CYS A 896 -3.63 -42.14 13.48
N ALA A 897 -2.41 -42.68 13.59
CA ALA A 897 -1.34 -42.35 12.66
C ALA A 897 -1.74 -42.71 11.21
N GLU A 898 -1.13 -42.04 10.24
CA GLU A 898 -1.43 -42.26 8.82
C GLU A 898 -1.27 -43.74 8.44
N GLY A 899 -2.31 -44.33 7.84
CA GLY A 899 -2.35 -45.75 7.46
C GLY A 899 -2.73 -46.73 8.60
N VAL A 900 -3.05 -46.24 9.81
CA VAL A 900 -3.48 -47.06 10.95
C VAL A 900 -5.00 -47.00 11.11
N THR A 901 -5.65 -48.15 11.31
CA THR A 901 -7.10 -48.25 11.52
C THR A 901 -7.49 -48.15 12.99
N CYS A 902 -8.71 -47.67 13.24
CA CYS A 902 -9.34 -47.66 14.55
C CYS A 902 -10.12 -48.96 14.78
N ASP A 903 -9.53 -49.88 15.54
CA ASP A 903 -10.08 -51.22 15.74
C ASP A 903 -10.86 -51.32 17.05
N GLY A 904 -11.80 -52.25 17.11
CA GLY A 904 -12.52 -52.60 18.34
C GLY A 904 -13.34 -51.46 18.94
N ILE A 905 -13.93 -50.63 18.07
CA ILE A 905 -14.91 -49.60 18.45
C ILE A 905 -16.04 -50.25 19.26
N ASN A 906 -16.39 -49.65 20.40
CA ASN A 906 -17.37 -50.15 21.38
C ASN A 906 -16.95 -51.38 22.18
N LEU A 907 -15.73 -51.89 22.01
CA LEU A 907 -15.24 -53.09 22.70
C LEU A 907 -14.31 -52.75 23.88
N GLN A 908 -14.09 -51.46 24.14
CA GLN A 908 -13.21 -50.97 25.21
C GLN A 908 -13.99 -50.83 26.52
N ALA A 909 -13.67 -51.63 27.53
CA ALA A 909 -14.30 -51.52 28.84
C ALA A 909 -14.02 -50.15 29.46
N CYS A 910 -15.04 -49.53 30.06
CA CYS A 910 -14.85 -48.24 30.74
C CYS A 910 -13.94 -48.35 31.96
N TYR A 911 -14.08 -49.46 32.70
CA TYR A 911 -13.23 -49.81 33.83
C TYR A 911 -12.65 -51.21 33.62
N PRO A 912 -11.52 -51.34 32.91
CA PRO A 912 -10.90 -52.65 32.64
C PRO A 912 -10.56 -53.44 33.92
N ASP A 913 -10.26 -52.73 35.01
CA ASP A 913 -9.92 -53.33 36.31
C ASP A 913 -11.15 -53.70 37.14
N TYR A 914 -12.37 -53.36 36.70
CA TYR A 914 -13.62 -53.71 37.38
C TYR A 914 -14.32 -54.89 36.69
N LEU A 915 -13.62 -56.01 36.58
CA LEU A 915 -14.15 -57.25 35.99
C LEU A 915 -14.61 -58.22 37.10
N SER A 916 -15.89 -58.61 37.07
CA SER A 916 -16.41 -59.62 37.98
C SER A 916 -15.97 -61.04 37.60
N ALA A 917 -16.12 -61.99 38.55
CA ALA A 917 -15.87 -63.42 38.30
C ALA A 917 -16.77 -64.05 37.22
N SER A 918 -17.85 -63.36 36.82
CA SER A 918 -18.78 -63.77 35.75
C SER A 918 -18.49 -63.10 34.40
N ASN A 919 -17.29 -62.55 34.20
CA ASN A 919 -16.89 -61.79 33.01
C ASN A 919 -17.81 -60.58 32.73
N GLN A 920 -18.19 -59.86 33.79
CA GLN A 920 -18.99 -58.63 33.68
C GLN A 920 -18.17 -57.41 34.10
N TYR A 921 -17.99 -56.44 33.20
CA TYR A 921 -17.36 -55.16 33.51
C TYR A 921 -18.34 -54.22 34.22
N GLY A 922 -18.00 -53.80 35.44
CA GLY A 922 -18.82 -52.90 36.25
C GLY A 922 -18.59 -51.41 35.95
N LEU A 923 -19.35 -50.57 36.65
CA LEU A 923 -19.23 -49.11 36.64
C LEU A 923 -19.13 -48.62 38.09
N TRP A 924 -18.11 -47.83 38.41
CA TRP A 924 -17.93 -47.31 39.76
C TRP A 924 -18.92 -46.17 40.06
N SER A 925 -19.48 -46.15 41.27
CA SER A 925 -20.25 -45.02 41.78
C SER A 925 -19.33 -43.88 42.19
N ASN A 926 -19.84 -42.65 42.13
CA ASN A 926 -19.14 -41.45 42.62
C ASN A 926 -18.66 -41.66 44.08
N ALA A 927 -17.51 -41.08 44.44
CA ALA A 927 -16.78 -41.26 45.71
C ALA A 927 -16.14 -42.65 45.95
N SER A 928 -16.31 -43.62 45.05
CA SER A 928 -15.55 -44.88 45.13
C SER A 928 -14.08 -44.66 44.78
N ALA A 929 -13.16 -45.39 45.41
CA ALA A 929 -11.72 -45.26 45.16
C ALA A 929 -11.31 -45.52 43.69
N GLY A 930 -12.09 -46.35 42.96
CA GLY A 930 -11.88 -46.63 41.54
C GLY A 930 -12.60 -45.68 40.57
N TYR A 931 -13.36 -44.70 41.06
CA TYR A 931 -14.14 -43.80 40.21
C TYR A 931 -13.23 -42.76 39.53
N THR A 932 -13.17 -42.81 38.19
CA THR A 932 -12.37 -41.90 37.36
C THR A 932 -13.21 -40.85 36.63
N GLY A 933 -14.49 -40.72 36.97
CA GLY A 933 -15.39 -39.72 36.36
C GLY A 933 -16.13 -40.19 35.11
N LEU A 934 -16.19 -41.50 34.85
CA LEU A 934 -16.98 -42.06 33.74
C LEU A 934 -18.41 -42.36 34.20
N VAL A 935 -19.37 -41.98 33.37
CA VAL A 935 -20.80 -42.14 33.66
C VAL A 935 -21.45 -43.07 32.64
N GLY A 936 -22.33 -43.93 33.12
CA GLY A 936 -23.14 -44.83 32.30
C GLY A 936 -24.39 -44.16 31.78
N SER A 937 -24.67 -44.31 30.48
CA SER A 937 -25.97 -44.01 29.91
C SER A 937 -26.91 -45.20 30.10
N CYS A 938 -28.14 -44.93 30.53
CA CYS A 938 -29.19 -45.93 30.64
C CYS A 938 -30.38 -45.53 29.75
N ASP A 939 -31.14 -46.53 29.31
CA ASP A 939 -32.42 -46.32 28.62
C ASP A 939 -33.38 -45.54 29.54
N ASN A 940 -34.15 -44.61 28.99
CA ASN A 940 -35.10 -43.78 29.72
C ASN A 940 -36.07 -44.59 30.59
N LYS A 941 -36.40 -45.83 30.24
CA LYS A 941 -37.26 -46.70 31.09
C LYS A 941 -36.62 -47.11 32.44
N TYR A 942 -35.30 -46.96 32.56
CA TYR A 942 -34.54 -47.17 33.79
C TYR A 942 -34.19 -45.85 34.49
N ASN A 943 -34.75 -44.72 34.02
CA ASN A 943 -34.62 -43.47 34.76
C ASN A 943 -35.18 -43.65 36.18
N LEU A 944 -34.60 -42.96 37.16
CA LEU A 944 -34.97 -43.08 38.57
C LEU A 944 -34.67 -44.47 39.20
N CYS A 945 -33.91 -45.35 38.55
CA CYS A 945 -33.41 -46.56 39.20
C CYS A 945 -32.53 -46.18 40.39
N THR A 946 -32.93 -46.61 41.59
CA THR A 946 -32.28 -46.34 42.86
C THR A 946 -31.98 -47.65 43.58
N GLU A 947 -30.87 -47.68 44.31
CA GLU A 947 -30.58 -48.74 45.26
C GLU A 947 -31.00 -48.27 46.66
N LEU A 948 -31.91 -49.04 47.27
CA LEU A 948 -32.31 -48.88 48.65
C LEU A 948 -31.65 -49.97 49.48
N VAL A 949 -30.83 -49.59 50.45
CA VAL A 949 -30.24 -50.51 51.42
C VAL A 949 -30.98 -50.38 52.74
N ASP A 950 -31.49 -51.47 53.31
CA ASP A 950 -31.93 -51.46 54.71
C ASP A 950 -30.67 -51.52 55.60
N PRO A 951 -30.32 -50.45 56.34
CA PRO A 951 -29.05 -50.38 57.08
C PRO A 951 -28.96 -51.39 58.22
N THR A 952 -30.08 -52.02 58.58
CA THR A 952 -30.14 -52.91 59.73
C THR A 952 -30.06 -54.39 59.40
N ASP A 953 -30.28 -54.77 58.14
CA ASP A 953 -30.03 -56.14 57.65
C ASP A 953 -29.08 -56.19 56.44
N ASN A 954 -28.59 -55.02 55.99
CA ASN A 954 -27.70 -54.84 54.84
C ASN A 954 -28.24 -55.44 53.53
N ARG A 955 -29.56 -55.57 53.39
CA ARG A 955 -30.17 -56.02 52.15
C ARG A 955 -30.40 -54.84 51.20
N SER A 956 -29.93 -55.02 49.97
CA SER A 956 -30.10 -54.08 48.87
C SER A 956 -31.34 -54.42 48.03
N TYR A 957 -32.08 -53.39 47.64
CA TYR A 957 -33.27 -53.44 46.79
C TYR A 957 -33.11 -52.43 45.65
N ASN A 958 -33.11 -52.90 44.41
CA ASN A 958 -33.06 -52.02 43.23
C ASN A 958 -34.49 -51.75 42.75
N VAL A 959 -34.92 -50.49 42.78
CA VAL A 959 -36.30 -50.08 42.45
C VAL A 959 -36.32 -48.83 41.57
N ILE A 960 -37.43 -48.56 40.89
CA ILE A 960 -37.64 -47.28 40.21
C ILE A 960 -38.29 -46.31 41.21
N ALA A 961 -37.61 -45.22 41.55
CA ALA A 961 -38.10 -44.17 42.45
C ALA A 961 -39.11 -43.24 41.75
N ASN A 962 -40.23 -43.82 41.32
CA ASN A 962 -41.38 -43.10 40.76
C ASN A 962 -42.48 -42.91 41.83
N ASP A 963 -43.60 -42.30 41.43
CA ASP A 963 -44.75 -42.07 42.31
C ASP A 963 -45.31 -43.36 42.93
N ASP A 964 -45.19 -44.51 42.23
CA ASP A 964 -45.66 -45.80 42.75
C ASP A 964 -44.86 -46.24 43.99
N LEU A 965 -43.55 -45.99 44.03
CA LEU A 965 -42.71 -46.32 45.18
C LEU A 965 -43.13 -45.52 46.43
N PHE A 966 -43.55 -44.27 46.23
CA PHE A 966 -43.89 -43.35 47.32
C PHE A 966 -45.39 -43.33 47.67
N VAL A 967 -46.25 -43.99 46.90
CA VAL A 967 -47.73 -43.89 46.98
C VAL A 967 -48.30 -44.14 48.38
N ASN A 968 -47.67 -45.02 49.17
CA ASN A 968 -48.15 -45.40 50.50
C ASN A 968 -47.36 -44.76 51.65
N ARG A 969 -46.35 -43.91 51.36
CA ARG A 969 -45.44 -43.35 52.36
C ARG A 969 -46.20 -42.60 53.48
N ASP A 970 -47.25 -41.87 53.12
CA ASP A 970 -48.00 -41.05 54.07
C ASP A 970 -48.74 -41.87 55.14
N ALA A 971 -48.97 -43.16 54.90
CA ALA A 971 -49.52 -44.09 55.90
C ALA A 971 -48.58 -44.28 57.12
N CYS A 972 -47.33 -43.82 57.04
CA CYS A 972 -46.38 -43.85 58.14
C CYS A 972 -46.43 -42.61 59.05
N ASP A 973 -47.12 -41.53 58.66
CA ASP A 973 -47.23 -40.30 59.47
C ASP A 973 -45.86 -39.77 59.97
N GLY A 974 -44.82 -39.90 59.15
CA GLY A 974 -43.44 -39.51 59.49
C GLY A 974 -42.78 -40.33 60.62
N LYS A 975 -43.39 -41.45 61.03
CA LYS A 975 -42.90 -42.35 62.08
C LYS A 975 -42.40 -43.66 61.48
N ALA A 976 -41.48 -44.32 62.18
CA ALA A 976 -40.91 -45.59 61.75
C ALA A 976 -41.25 -46.72 62.74
N SER A 977 -41.59 -47.88 62.19
CA SER A 977 -41.72 -49.17 62.89
C SER A 977 -41.54 -50.28 61.86
N LYS A 978 -40.56 -51.17 62.12
CA LYS A 978 -40.35 -52.34 61.28
C LYS A 978 -41.55 -53.29 61.25
N VAL A 979 -42.33 -53.36 62.33
CA VAL A 979 -43.47 -54.28 62.42
C VAL A 979 -44.63 -53.76 61.57
N ASP A 980 -44.88 -52.46 61.61
CA ASP A 980 -45.93 -51.82 60.81
C ASP A 980 -45.51 -51.55 59.37
N GLY A 981 -44.28 -51.92 58.97
CA GLY A 981 -43.80 -51.74 57.60
C GLY A 981 -43.41 -50.30 57.27
N CYS A 982 -43.17 -49.44 58.26
CA CYS A 982 -42.62 -48.10 58.06
C CYS A 982 -41.11 -48.15 58.28
N VAL A 983 -40.39 -48.36 57.18
CA VAL A 983 -38.97 -48.75 57.17
C VAL A 983 -38.12 -47.60 56.63
N LEU A 984 -37.00 -47.37 57.31
CA LEU A 984 -35.93 -46.47 56.95
C LEU A 984 -34.93 -47.20 56.05
N PHE A 985 -34.69 -46.62 54.88
CA PHE A 985 -33.72 -47.07 53.89
C PHE A 985 -32.63 -46.02 53.70
N ASP A 986 -31.44 -46.50 53.36
CA ASP A 986 -30.39 -45.73 52.73
C ASP A 986 -30.58 -45.77 51.21
N GLN A 987 -31.11 -44.68 50.66
CA GLN A 987 -31.11 -44.41 49.23
C GLN A 987 -29.68 -44.01 48.84
N THR A 988 -28.93 -44.94 48.25
CA THR A 988 -27.45 -44.86 48.23
C THR A 988 -26.91 -43.71 47.39
N GLU A 989 -27.68 -43.21 46.42
CA GLU A 989 -27.31 -42.03 45.63
C GLU A 989 -27.48 -40.69 46.36
N ASN A 990 -28.19 -40.66 47.50
CA ASN A 990 -28.32 -39.47 48.33
C ASN A 990 -27.31 -39.52 49.50
N PRO A 991 -26.21 -38.74 49.43
CA PRO A 991 -25.15 -38.82 50.43
C PRO A 991 -25.54 -38.27 51.80
N ASN A 992 -26.67 -37.57 51.93
CA ASN A 992 -27.09 -36.94 53.18
C ASN A 992 -27.99 -37.86 54.01
N LYS A 993 -27.40 -38.56 55.00
CA LYS A 993 -28.10 -39.52 55.87
C LYS A 993 -28.47 -38.92 57.20
N PHE A 994 -29.71 -38.45 57.32
CA PHE A 994 -30.17 -37.75 58.52
C PHE A 994 -30.83 -38.64 59.56
N PHE A 995 -31.08 -39.92 59.26
CA PHE A 995 -31.80 -40.82 60.15
C PHE A 995 -30.85 -41.82 60.78
N ASP A 996 -30.98 -42.03 62.09
CA ASP A 996 -30.36 -43.14 62.82
C ASP A 996 -31.39 -44.26 62.96
N SER A 997 -31.32 -45.22 62.05
CA SER A 997 -32.25 -46.34 61.94
C SER A 997 -32.18 -47.22 63.18
N VAL A 998 -30.97 -47.51 63.67
CA VAL A 998 -30.74 -48.36 64.85
C VAL A 998 -31.38 -47.75 66.10
N ALA A 999 -31.12 -46.48 66.39
CA ALA A 999 -31.70 -45.77 67.52
C ALA A 999 -33.22 -45.62 67.39
N THR A 1000 -33.71 -45.36 66.17
CA THR A 1000 -35.14 -45.24 65.89
C THR A 1000 -35.88 -46.55 66.16
N TYR A 1001 -35.36 -47.68 65.68
CA TYR A 1001 -36.00 -48.97 65.91
C TYR A 1001 -35.83 -49.47 67.35
N ALA A 1002 -34.77 -49.09 68.05
CA ALA A 1002 -34.64 -49.35 69.49
C ALA A 1002 -35.75 -48.64 70.29
N LYS A 1003 -36.08 -47.38 69.94
CA LYS A 1003 -37.22 -46.64 70.54
C LYS A 1003 -38.55 -47.30 70.23
N SER A 1004 -38.78 -47.72 68.98
CA SER A 1004 -40.00 -48.45 68.60
C SER A 1004 -40.16 -49.76 69.37
N LYS A 1005 -39.08 -50.55 69.50
CA LYS A 1005 -39.06 -51.78 70.30
C LYS A 1005 -39.37 -51.53 71.78
N GLY A 1006 -38.87 -50.43 72.36
CA GLY A 1006 -39.18 -50.02 73.73
C GLY A 1006 -40.63 -49.54 73.94
N ALA A 1007 -41.35 -49.27 72.86
CA ALA A 1007 -42.75 -48.88 72.83
C ALA A 1007 -43.65 -49.98 72.22
N ASP A 1008 -43.34 -51.26 72.50
CA ASP A 1008 -44.05 -52.44 72.00
C ASP A 1008 -44.23 -52.47 70.47
N TYR A 1009 -43.18 -52.04 69.74
CA TYR A 1009 -43.11 -51.98 68.27
C TYR A 1009 -44.10 -51.01 67.61
N THR A 1010 -44.70 -50.09 68.37
CA THR A 1010 -45.53 -49.01 67.80
C THR A 1010 -44.68 -48.02 66.98
N PRO A 1011 -45.25 -47.30 66.01
CA PRO A 1011 -44.53 -46.29 65.22
C PRO A 1011 -44.05 -45.13 66.11
N VAL A 1012 -42.76 -44.82 66.04
CA VAL A 1012 -42.13 -43.71 66.79
C VAL A 1012 -41.55 -42.67 65.85
N SER A 1013 -41.38 -41.45 66.35
CA SER A 1013 -40.68 -40.40 65.60
C SER A 1013 -39.25 -40.83 65.26
N ILE A 1014 -38.83 -40.53 64.02
CA ILE A 1014 -37.49 -40.84 63.53
C ILE A 1014 -36.45 -40.07 64.34
N THR A 1015 -35.38 -40.75 64.74
CA THR A 1015 -34.22 -40.12 65.38
C THR A 1015 -33.38 -39.46 64.30
N THR A 1016 -33.33 -38.13 64.32
CA THR A 1016 -32.53 -37.35 63.36
C THR A 1016 -31.17 -37.00 63.93
N VAL A 1017 -30.13 -37.15 63.12
CA VAL A 1017 -28.73 -36.84 63.45
C VAL A 1017 -28.12 -35.97 62.34
N SER A 1018 -26.86 -35.56 62.50
CA SER A 1018 -26.13 -34.90 61.41
C SER A 1018 -25.98 -35.85 60.22
N SER A 1019 -25.89 -35.34 58.99
CA SER A 1019 -25.84 -36.16 57.78
C SER A 1019 -24.68 -37.15 57.71
N THR A 1020 -23.65 -36.97 58.54
CA THR A 1020 -22.46 -37.84 58.63
C THR A 1020 -22.58 -38.93 59.70
N ASP A 1021 -23.53 -38.78 60.64
CA ASP A 1021 -23.73 -39.73 61.75
C ASP A 1021 -24.90 -40.69 61.49
N GLY A 1022 -25.78 -40.35 60.53
CA GLY A 1022 -26.93 -41.18 60.19
C GLY A 1022 -26.59 -42.32 59.24
N ASP A 1023 -27.44 -43.34 59.25
CA ASP A 1023 -27.31 -44.54 58.43
C ASP A 1023 -28.44 -44.68 57.39
N ALA A 1024 -29.51 -43.87 57.46
CA ALA A 1024 -30.62 -43.85 56.51
C ALA A 1024 -31.02 -42.43 56.11
N ASN A 1025 -31.71 -42.29 54.98
CA ASN A 1025 -32.16 -41.00 54.44
C ASN A 1025 -33.60 -41.03 53.87
N LEU A 1026 -34.24 -42.20 53.81
CA LEU A 1026 -35.55 -42.37 53.20
C LEU A 1026 -36.49 -43.19 54.08
N LEU A 1027 -37.72 -42.71 54.28
CA LEU A 1027 -38.81 -43.47 54.91
C LEU A 1027 -39.76 -43.99 53.84
N LEU A 1028 -40.04 -45.30 53.84
CA LEU A 1028 -41.03 -45.93 52.97
C LEU A 1028 -42.01 -46.81 53.74
N LYS A 1029 -43.23 -46.90 53.22
CA LYS A 1029 -44.21 -47.89 53.63
C LYS A 1029 -44.05 -49.13 52.76
N VAL A 1030 -43.65 -50.25 53.38
CA VAL A 1030 -43.50 -51.55 52.71
C VAL A 1030 -44.55 -52.54 53.22
N ASN A 1031 -45.08 -53.36 52.30
CA ASN A 1031 -45.90 -54.50 52.67
C ASN A 1031 -44.98 -55.65 53.05
N ARG A 1032 -44.90 -55.98 54.33
CA ARG A 1032 -44.15 -57.16 54.78
C ARG A 1032 -45.01 -58.40 54.57
N ASP A 1033 -44.60 -59.25 53.62
CA ASP A 1033 -45.20 -60.56 53.48
C ASP A 1033 -44.80 -61.41 54.70
N ARG A 1034 -45.77 -61.75 55.56
CA ARG A 1034 -45.53 -62.55 56.76
C ARG A 1034 -45.39 -64.03 56.38
N GLN A 1035 -44.31 -64.37 55.69
CA GLN A 1035 -43.74 -65.72 55.65
C GLN A 1035 -42.27 -65.56 56.09
N CYS A 1036 -41.79 -65.92 57.28
CA CYS A 1036 -42.22 -66.92 58.25
C CYS A 1036 -41.99 -66.38 59.67
N GLY A 1037 -42.92 -66.70 60.57
CA GLY A 1037 -42.81 -66.50 62.00
C GLY A 1037 -43.72 -67.50 62.70
N GLU A 1038 -43.34 -68.77 62.61
CA GLU A 1038 -43.55 -69.79 63.66
C GLU A 1038 -42.18 -70.29 64.12
#